data_AF-A0A9P8GLQ6-F1
#
_entry.id   AF-A0A9P8GLQ6-F1
#
_cell.length_a   1.000
_cell.length_b   1.000
_cell.length_c   1.000
_cell.angle_alpha   90.00
_cell.angle_beta   90.00
_cell.angle_gamma   90.00
#
_symmetry.space_group_name_H-M   'P 1'
#
loop_
_entity.id
_entity.type
_entity.pdbx_description
1 polymer ?
#
loop_
_entity_poly.entity_id
_entity_poly.type
_entity_poly.pdbx_seq_one_letter_code
_entity_poly.pdbx_strand_id
1 'polypeptide(L)'
;MDNLLDGLNCAQRLAVTSPSLALQVLAPPGSGKTKTLTARVSYLIAERGLKPWNIIVCTFTVKAAREMKERIKDLVGDGLEKKLILGTFHSVARRFLVSYGNLIGIDKNFGIADMPDSRAIITRIIKRQGFSIEPGSAGARISSLKAKSISAEQYGVTRKAAEQEFSVVYAEYEEALRTSNLLDYDDLLLRCALLLRQHPECVSNIEAVLIDEFQDTNSVQFELMCLFSQFKKNVTIVGDPDQSIYGWRNAEIKNLERMEKRFPGTDVIHLEENYRSAGAILQSAQQIIEQDESRPAKALKPTFGIGDRPVLRKLPTADAEAKWLVSEIRRTQALSAELLKPNDFAILLRSAAVSRHIESALGNSGIPYRMVGGTKFFDRIEVKMVLDYLRVINQPDHNDALLRIINVPTRGVGDVTVKSLIDEAERKGSTLWTIVLNIVQGKARSDTKLSAQGLKGLTDLVNLVLTGRKKITGTEDQQASPFELVEYLIKKLDLSKFLQKKYPDDYETRWANIEELKAQTADLTAAMARGEEFLEEEVLPDIEGLEQRLINPNEDALTLFLANIALSSEAQRKEDENPDEIQQHVTISTIHAAKGLEWPVVFIPACYEGSIPHSRADDIDEERRLLYVGMTRAQALLYLSCPNKNSQSGETTMSHFLTQRGIEAFFETQGPKLYDDAVIELARTLRRDKPALKQLIEARSTYENPEDAHWPIDGTFPKSENTRWDQGREIEFKEGIYANKRRRTDNDQQNGPTVPVAGFMPASKVTMQNPAGFSTASMTIPPKIMTAASRMQELNSAQEEARLRDIDARKAPVKKNKAAEGSASIMSFFGKPKAASTGPQSLELTRTSSVPETHAPPRPPASMPRHVSNPLNDISHLSSSRPSVYQQQPVTIPPPKTAQISNFKLRTTPSSTKPTSTKNSDHASTASKPYTFLSSPPPVEPPSSPPEDTNVGNSRGVGEKSEAFRPSTTLHTTSVAQVGNRIGTTRRLGMGRSFKPWSARGGRGG
;
A
#
# COMPACT_ATOMS: atom_id res chain seq x y z
N MET A 1 10.79 -27.84 16.73
CA MET A 1 10.35 -28.91 15.81
C MET A 1 8.86 -28.76 15.52
N ASP A 2 7.99 -29.75 15.79
CA ASP A 2 6.68 -29.86 15.13
C ASP A 2 5.80 -28.59 15.15
N ASN A 3 5.63 -27.95 16.32
CA ASN A 3 4.82 -26.73 16.48
C ASN A 3 5.10 -25.61 15.45
N LEU A 4 6.34 -25.46 14.96
CA LEU A 4 6.69 -24.44 13.96
C LEU A 4 6.21 -24.77 12.54
N LEU A 5 6.04 -26.06 12.24
CA LEU A 5 5.58 -26.55 10.94
C LEU A 5 4.08 -26.88 10.96
N ASP A 6 3.44 -26.88 12.12
CA ASP A 6 2.06 -27.34 12.25
C ASP A 6 1.00 -26.37 11.73
N GLY A 7 -0.06 -26.99 11.18
CA GLY A 7 -1.04 -26.31 10.34
C GLY A 7 -0.44 -25.63 9.10
N LEU A 8 0.75 -26.02 8.62
CA LEU A 8 1.25 -25.70 7.28
C LEU A 8 0.99 -26.85 6.31
N ASN A 9 0.60 -26.53 5.08
CA ASN A 9 0.46 -27.51 4.00
C ASN A 9 1.83 -27.93 3.43
N CYS A 10 1.84 -28.88 2.47
CA CYS A 10 3.08 -29.42 1.90
C CYS A 10 3.97 -28.33 1.25
N ALA A 11 3.38 -27.42 0.46
CA ALA A 11 4.11 -26.36 -0.23
C ALA A 11 4.65 -25.29 0.73
N GLN A 12 3.87 -24.95 1.77
CA GLN A 12 4.27 -24.03 2.84
C GLN A 12 5.40 -24.63 3.69
N ARG A 13 5.31 -25.92 4.07
CA ARG A 13 6.41 -26.63 4.76
C ARG A 13 7.68 -26.66 3.90
N LEU A 14 7.56 -26.91 2.59
CA LEU A 14 8.69 -26.87 1.65
C LEU A 14 9.32 -25.47 1.57
N ALA A 15 8.52 -24.41 1.50
CA ALA A 15 9.02 -23.03 1.50
C ALA A 15 9.71 -22.65 2.83
N VAL A 16 9.14 -23.02 3.98
CA VAL A 16 9.77 -22.80 5.28
C VAL A 16 11.11 -23.54 5.38
N THR A 17 11.14 -24.84 5.05
CA THR A 17 12.30 -25.70 5.27
C THR A 17 13.36 -25.66 4.17
N SER A 18 13.07 -25.08 2.99
CA SER A 18 13.98 -25.11 1.82
C SER A 18 15.41 -24.66 2.20
N PRO A 19 16.42 -25.48 1.86
CA PRO A 19 17.83 -25.18 2.13
C PRO A 19 18.44 -24.21 1.10
N SER A 20 17.71 -23.80 0.06
CA SER A 20 18.28 -22.90 -0.95
C SER A 20 18.54 -21.52 -0.36
N LEU A 21 19.68 -20.95 -0.76
CA LEU A 21 20.05 -19.57 -0.47
C LEU A 21 19.20 -18.58 -1.28
N ALA A 22 18.64 -18.98 -2.43
CA ALA A 22 17.77 -18.13 -3.22
C ALA A 22 16.41 -18.80 -3.35
N LEU A 23 15.39 -18.21 -2.74
CA LEU A 23 14.03 -18.75 -2.72
C LEU A 23 13.01 -17.71 -3.17
N GLN A 24 12.16 -18.10 -4.12
CA GLN A 24 11.05 -17.32 -4.65
C GLN A 24 9.73 -18.04 -4.38
N VAL A 25 8.96 -17.53 -3.41
CA VAL A 25 7.66 -18.10 -3.03
C VAL A 25 6.56 -17.29 -3.73
N LEU A 26 5.93 -17.90 -4.73
CA LEU A 26 4.81 -17.33 -5.47
C LEU A 26 3.51 -17.63 -4.71
N ALA A 27 2.95 -16.58 -4.10
CA ALA A 27 1.94 -16.67 -3.04
C ALA A 27 0.67 -15.87 -3.37
N PRO A 28 -0.30 -16.46 -4.09
CA PRO A 28 -1.63 -15.91 -4.39
C PRO A 28 -2.39 -15.32 -3.18
N PRO A 29 -3.47 -14.54 -3.40
CA PRO A 29 -4.33 -14.07 -2.32
C PRO A 29 -4.80 -15.23 -1.44
N GLY A 30 -4.82 -15.04 -0.12
CA GLY A 30 -5.27 -16.06 0.83
C GLY A 30 -4.42 -17.33 0.93
N SER A 31 -3.27 -17.42 0.25
CA SER A 31 -2.42 -18.64 0.23
C SER A 31 -1.59 -18.92 1.48
N GLY A 32 -1.75 -18.11 2.53
CA GLY A 32 -0.93 -18.18 3.75
C GLY A 32 0.45 -17.52 3.63
N LYS A 33 0.63 -16.58 2.68
CA LYS A 33 1.84 -15.75 2.48
C LYS A 33 2.54 -15.36 3.79
N THR A 34 1.87 -14.57 4.62
CA THR A 34 2.42 -14.04 5.88
C THR A 34 2.78 -15.17 6.86
N LYS A 35 1.94 -16.20 7.01
CA LYS A 35 2.21 -17.36 7.87
C LYS A 35 3.44 -18.14 7.41
N THR A 36 3.63 -18.29 6.11
CA THR A 36 4.78 -18.98 5.51
C THR A 36 6.06 -18.20 5.78
N LEU A 37 6.00 -16.86 5.69
CA LEU A 37 7.14 -15.99 5.91
C LEU A 37 7.54 -15.91 7.40
N THR A 38 6.57 -15.76 8.32
CA THR A 38 6.85 -15.75 9.78
C THR A 38 7.39 -17.11 10.25
N ALA A 39 6.84 -18.21 9.75
CA ALA A 39 7.35 -19.55 10.03
C ALA A 39 8.76 -19.76 9.48
N ARG A 40 9.11 -19.20 8.30
CA ARG A 40 10.49 -19.27 7.76
C ARG A 40 11.48 -18.44 8.59
N VAL A 41 11.12 -17.23 9.02
CA VAL A 41 11.98 -16.45 9.95
C VAL A 41 12.20 -17.23 11.25
N SER A 42 11.13 -17.79 11.81
CA SER A 42 11.19 -18.59 13.05
C SER A 42 12.03 -19.86 12.89
N TYR A 43 11.93 -20.55 11.76
CA TYR A 43 12.75 -21.73 11.41
C TYR A 43 14.23 -21.38 11.21
N LEU A 44 14.53 -20.23 10.60
CA LEU A 44 15.91 -19.74 10.46
C LEU A 44 16.55 -19.45 11.83
N ILE A 45 15.79 -18.89 12.77
CA ILE A 45 16.27 -18.66 14.14
C ILE A 45 16.43 -19.99 14.89
N ALA A 46 15.34 -20.76 15.02
CA ALA A 46 15.26 -21.89 15.95
C ALA A 46 16.00 -23.16 15.47
N GLU A 47 15.89 -23.50 14.18
CA GLU A 47 16.38 -24.78 13.64
C GLU A 47 17.65 -24.60 12.78
N ARG A 48 17.91 -23.40 12.25
CA ARG A 48 19.18 -23.06 11.57
C ARG A 48 20.15 -22.26 12.45
N GLY A 49 19.72 -21.75 13.60
CA GLY A 49 20.58 -21.05 14.56
C GLY A 49 21.01 -19.64 14.13
N LEU A 50 20.35 -19.02 13.15
CA LEU A 50 20.68 -17.64 12.75
C LEU A 50 20.31 -16.67 13.87
N LYS A 51 21.22 -15.76 14.18
CA LYS A 51 20.98 -14.68 15.16
C LYS A 51 19.92 -13.72 14.61
N PRO A 52 18.88 -13.32 15.36
CA PRO A 52 17.82 -12.44 14.85
C PRO A 52 18.37 -11.12 14.28
N TRP A 53 19.38 -10.54 14.91
CA TRP A 53 20.03 -9.29 14.46
C TRP A 53 20.88 -9.43 13.19
N ASN A 54 21.05 -10.65 12.70
CA ASN A 54 21.66 -10.96 11.39
C ASN A 54 20.57 -11.26 10.32
N ILE A 55 19.28 -11.07 10.62
CA ILE A 55 18.16 -11.29 9.69
C ILE A 55 17.47 -9.95 9.40
N ILE A 56 17.40 -9.58 8.11
CA ILE A 56 16.61 -8.45 7.62
C ILE A 56 15.27 -8.95 7.09
N VAL A 57 14.17 -8.30 7.47
CA VAL A 57 12.82 -8.61 7.00
C VAL A 57 12.11 -7.32 6.55
N CYS A 58 11.96 -7.15 5.24
CA CYS A 58 11.31 -5.97 4.64
C CYS A 58 9.86 -6.27 4.26
N THR A 59 8.94 -5.39 4.68
CA THR A 59 7.53 -5.41 4.28
C THR A 59 7.11 -4.12 3.55
N PHE A 60 5.92 -4.11 2.94
CA PHE A 60 5.41 -2.93 2.23
C PHE A 60 4.79 -1.86 3.16
N THR A 61 4.28 -2.24 4.34
CA THR A 61 3.59 -1.33 5.27
C THR A 61 4.02 -1.51 6.72
N VAL A 62 3.94 -0.43 7.51
CA VAL A 62 4.26 -0.49 8.95
C VAL A 62 3.28 -1.37 9.73
N LYS A 63 2.02 -1.51 9.29
CA LYS A 63 1.10 -2.50 9.91
C LYS A 63 1.58 -3.92 9.65
N ALA A 64 1.91 -4.26 8.40
CA ALA A 64 2.41 -5.59 8.05
C ALA A 64 3.73 -5.92 8.78
N ALA A 65 4.57 -4.92 9.08
CA ALA A 65 5.74 -5.10 9.93
C ALA A 65 5.37 -5.50 11.39
N ARG A 66 4.50 -4.72 12.06
CA ARG A 66 4.07 -5.02 13.45
C ARG A 66 3.39 -6.37 13.58
N GLU A 67 2.41 -6.63 12.71
CA GLU A 67 1.69 -7.91 12.65
C GLU A 67 2.65 -9.10 12.42
N MET A 68 3.70 -8.91 11.62
CA MET A 68 4.73 -9.94 11.40
C MET A 68 5.64 -10.13 12.62
N LYS A 69 5.98 -9.07 13.35
CA LYS A 69 6.75 -9.12 14.61
C LYS A 69 5.96 -9.87 15.69
N GLU A 70 4.68 -9.54 15.88
CA GLU A 70 3.74 -10.22 16.78
C GLU A 70 3.62 -11.72 16.43
N ARG A 71 3.34 -12.05 15.16
CA ARG A 71 3.28 -13.45 14.68
C ARG A 71 4.59 -14.22 14.82
N ILE A 72 5.74 -13.55 14.92
CA ILE A 72 7.05 -14.20 15.18
C ILE A 72 7.24 -14.40 16.69
N LYS A 73 6.84 -13.43 17.52
CA LYS A 73 6.87 -13.52 18.98
C LYS A 73 6.22 -14.83 19.47
N ASP A 74 5.01 -15.12 18.98
CA ASP A 74 4.26 -16.34 19.31
C ASP A 74 4.97 -17.65 18.92
N LEU A 75 5.92 -17.60 17.98
CA LEU A 75 6.61 -18.75 17.41
C LEU A 75 8.01 -18.99 17.99
N VAL A 76 8.74 -17.93 18.40
CA VAL A 76 10.10 -18.05 18.97
C VAL A 76 10.21 -17.68 20.45
N GLY A 77 9.19 -17.04 21.03
CA GLY A 77 9.15 -16.57 22.42
C GLY A 77 9.73 -15.16 22.62
N ASP A 78 9.21 -14.46 23.63
CA ASP A 78 9.52 -13.07 23.99
C ASP A 78 11.02 -12.73 24.03
N GLY A 79 11.41 -11.66 23.33
CA GLY A 79 12.74 -11.05 23.38
C GLY A 79 13.67 -11.42 22.22
N LEU A 80 13.25 -12.27 21.28
CA LEU A 80 14.00 -12.60 20.07
C LEU A 80 13.48 -11.82 18.84
N GLU A 81 12.17 -11.63 18.75
CA GLU A 81 11.47 -10.80 17.76
C GLU A 81 11.97 -9.35 17.77
N LYS A 82 12.28 -8.82 18.97
CA LYS A 82 12.73 -7.44 19.19
C LYS A 82 14.06 -7.13 18.53
N LYS A 83 14.87 -8.18 18.32
CA LYS A 83 16.25 -8.09 17.82
C LYS A 83 16.33 -8.31 16.30
N LEU A 84 15.22 -8.55 15.62
CA LEU A 84 15.18 -8.61 14.16
C LEU A 84 15.41 -7.22 13.55
N ILE A 85 15.97 -7.18 12.33
CA ILE A 85 15.97 -5.98 11.49
C ILE A 85 14.71 -6.02 10.62
N LEU A 86 13.55 -5.85 11.26
CA LEU A 86 12.23 -5.97 10.65
C LEU A 86 11.60 -4.58 10.47
N GLY A 87 11.05 -4.29 9.28
CA GLY A 87 10.39 -3.01 9.02
C GLY A 87 10.01 -2.82 7.55
N THR A 88 9.70 -1.58 7.14
CA THR A 88 9.61 -1.26 5.71
C THR A 88 10.99 -1.00 5.12
N PHE A 89 11.14 -1.07 3.78
CA PHE A 89 12.38 -0.67 3.11
C PHE A 89 12.89 0.71 3.55
N HIS A 90 12.00 1.69 3.77
CA HIS A 90 12.36 3.04 4.23
C HIS A 90 12.80 3.04 5.71
N SER A 91 12.13 2.26 6.56
CA SER A 91 12.47 2.10 7.98
C SER A 91 13.87 1.47 8.13
N VAL A 92 14.12 0.36 7.42
CA VAL A 92 15.42 -0.32 7.42
C VAL A 92 16.49 0.58 6.82
N ALA A 93 16.24 1.24 5.68
CA ALA A 93 17.18 2.18 5.08
C ALA A 93 17.53 3.35 6.03
N ARG A 94 16.54 3.92 6.72
CA ARG A 94 16.77 4.93 7.76
C ARG A 94 17.68 4.40 8.88
N ARG A 95 17.44 3.17 9.36
CA ARG A 95 18.24 2.52 10.42
C ARG A 95 19.74 2.46 10.08
N PHE A 96 20.07 2.06 8.84
CA PHE A 96 21.45 2.06 8.33
C PHE A 96 22.02 3.48 8.17
N LEU A 97 21.22 4.46 7.73
CA LEU A 97 21.64 5.86 7.60
C LEU A 97 21.86 6.57 8.95
N VAL A 98 21.11 6.20 10.00
CA VAL A 98 21.35 6.71 11.36
C VAL A 98 22.67 6.12 11.91
N SER A 99 22.87 4.81 11.80
CA SER A 99 24.06 4.12 12.35
C SER A 99 25.37 4.45 11.61
N TYR A 100 25.32 4.57 10.27
CA TYR A 100 26.53 4.63 9.41
C TYR A 100 26.55 5.81 8.41
N GLY A 101 25.54 6.68 8.40
CA GLY A 101 25.44 7.79 7.42
C GLY A 101 26.60 8.77 7.44
N ASN A 102 27.34 8.85 8.56
CA ASN A 102 28.60 9.60 8.68
C ASN A 102 29.65 9.17 7.64
N LEU A 103 29.70 7.89 7.27
CA LEU A 103 30.66 7.38 6.27
C LEU A 103 30.45 8.01 4.89
N ILE A 104 29.21 8.37 4.55
CA ILE A 104 28.83 9.05 3.30
C ILE A 104 28.47 10.53 3.50
N GLY A 105 28.91 11.14 4.61
CA GLY A 105 28.77 12.58 4.87
C GLY A 105 27.37 13.06 5.27
N ILE A 106 26.47 12.18 5.68
CA ILE A 106 25.12 12.53 6.17
C ILE A 106 25.19 12.80 7.68
N ASP A 107 24.68 13.97 8.10
CA ASP A 107 24.63 14.41 9.51
C ASP A 107 23.80 13.47 10.40
N LYS A 108 23.93 13.55 11.74
CA LYS A 108 23.09 12.73 12.64
C LYS A 108 21.63 13.19 12.69
N ASN A 109 21.38 14.48 12.52
CA ASN A 109 20.07 15.12 12.66
C ASN A 109 19.39 15.39 11.30
N PHE A 110 19.54 14.48 10.33
CA PHE A 110 18.86 14.64 9.04
C PHE A 110 17.34 14.54 9.21
N GLY A 111 16.62 15.48 8.62
CA GLY A 111 15.16 15.48 8.61
C GLY A 111 14.59 14.71 7.43
N ILE A 112 13.34 14.27 7.55
CA ILE A 112 12.59 13.64 6.46
C ILE A 112 11.62 14.67 5.88
N ALA A 113 11.81 15.05 4.61
CA ALA A 113 10.88 15.91 3.89
C ALA A 113 9.65 15.10 3.48
N ASP A 114 8.45 15.50 3.93
CA ASP A 114 7.22 14.85 3.50
C ASP A 114 6.72 15.34 2.13
N MET A 115 5.62 14.77 1.64
CA MET A 115 5.04 15.14 0.34
C MET A 115 4.54 16.60 0.31
N PRO A 116 3.85 17.13 1.35
CA PRO A 116 3.65 18.56 1.53
C PRO A 116 4.93 19.42 1.52
N ASP A 117 5.98 19.04 2.26
CA ASP A 117 7.27 19.75 2.25
C ASP A 117 7.88 19.81 0.85
N SER A 118 7.96 18.65 0.19
CA SER A 118 8.52 18.52 -1.15
C SER A 118 7.75 19.34 -2.18
N ARG A 119 6.41 19.30 -2.13
CA ARG A 119 5.56 20.15 -2.97
C ARG A 119 5.76 21.64 -2.67
N ALA A 120 6.02 22.04 -1.42
CA ALA A 120 6.28 23.44 -1.06
C ALA A 120 7.61 23.94 -1.64
N ILE A 121 8.70 23.17 -1.51
CA ILE A 121 10.02 23.46 -2.08
C ILE A 121 9.91 23.60 -3.61
N ILE A 122 9.32 22.59 -4.29
CA ILE A 122 9.15 22.59 -5.75
C ILE A 122 8.28 23.77 -6.22
N THR A 123 7.21 24.10 -5.47
CA THR A 123 6.35 25.26 -5.77
C THR A 123 7.10 26.59 -5.62
N ARG A 124 8.02 26.71 -4.66
CA ARG A 124 8.88 27.89 -4.48
C ARG A 124 9.83 28.05 -5.67
N ILE A 125 10.53 26.98 -6.06
CA ILE A 125 11.46 26.95 -7.19
C ILE A 125 10.76 27.37 -8.50
N ILE A 126 9.63 26.73 -8.84
CA ILE A 126 8.88 27.02 -10.07
C ILE A 126 8.42 28.48 -10.12
N LYS A 127 7.90 29.01 -9.01
CA LYS A 127 7.47 30.43 -8.91
C LYS A 127 8.63 31.43 -8.94
N ARG A 128 9.82 31.04 -8.50
CA ARG A 128 11.04 31.87 -8.54
C ARG A 128 11.57 31.99 -9.96
N GLN A 129 11.63 30.87 -10.69
CA GLN A 129 12.14 30.81 -12.06
C GLN A 129 11.10 31.21 -13.13
N GLY A 130 9.82 31.29 -12.77
CA GLY A 130 8.73 31.64 -13.70
C GLY A 130 8.35 30.51 -14.65
N PHE A 131 8.68 29.26 -14.30
CA PHE A 131 8.46 28.08 -15.13
C PHE A 131 6.98 27.68 -15.24
N SER A 132 6.67 26.94 -16.31
CA SER A 132 5.31 26.59 -16.72
C SER A 132 4.79 25.27 -16.11
N ILE A 133 5.70 24.44 -15.59
CA ILE A 133 5.41 23.10 -15.07
C ILE A 133 4.59 23.11 -13.76
N GLU A 134 3.64 22.16 -13.62
CA GLU A 134 2.85 22.03 -12.38
C GLU A 134 3.68 21.32 -11.27
N PRO A 135 3.70 21.83 -10.02
CA PRO A 135 4.55 21.30 -8.96
C PRO A 135 4.36 19.81 -8.59
N GLY A 136 3.18 19.25 -8.77
CA GLY A 136 2.87 17.84 -8.51
C GLY A 136 3.36 16.94 -9.63
N SER A 137 3.16 17.36 -10.88
CA SER A 137 3.78 16.73 -12.06
C SER A 137 5.31 16.73 -11.96
N ALA A 138 5.92 17.84 -11.55
CA ALA A 138 7.35 17.92 -11.28
C ALA A 138 7.79 16.95 -10.17
N GLY A 139 7.11 16.94 -9.00
CA GLY A 139 7.44 16.03 -7.89
C GLY A 139 7.28 14.55 -8.25
N ALA A 140 6.20 14.18 -8.95
CA ALA A 140 5.99 12.81 -9.43
C ALA A 140 7.08 12.38 -10.43
N ARG A 141 7.53 13.28 -11.30
CA ARG A 141 8.63 13.02 -12.24
C ARG A 141 9.98 12.89 -11.54
N ILE A 142 10.26 13.69 -10.50
CA ILE A 142 11.46 13.55 -9.65
C ILE A 142 11.48 12.18 -8.98
N SER A 143 10.40 11.80 -8.27
CA SER A 143 10.28 10.48 -7.62
C SER A 143 10.41 9.33 -8.64
N SER A 144 9.80 9.47 -9.83
CA SER A 144 9.91 8.48 -10.91
C SER A 144 11.34 8.31 -11.48
N LEU A 145 12.19 9.33 -11.36
CA LEU A 145 13.61 9.26 -11.72
C LEU A 145 14.45 8.71 -10.57
N LYS A 146 14.21 9.14 -9.33
CA LYS A 146 14.86 8.60 -8.12
C LYS A 146 14.62 7.10 -7.97
N ALA A 147 13.38 6.62 -8.15
CA ALA A 147 13.01 5.20 -8.13
C ALA A 147 13.67 4.35 -9.25
N LYS A 148 14.31 4.99 -10.23
CA LYS A 148 15.09 4.38 -11.32
C LYS A 148 16.60 4.65 -11.20
N SER A 149 17.07 5.16 -10.05
CA SER A 149 18.45 5.56 -9.79
C SER A 149 19.00 6.67 -10.71
N ILE A 150 18.14 7.52 -11.27
CA ILE A 150 18.54 8.64 -12.16
C ILE A 150 18.62 9.94 -11.36
N SER A 151 19.84 10.40 -11.10
CA SER A 151 20.13 11.68 -10.43
C SER A 151 19.87 12.91 -11.33
N ALA A 152 19.76 14.09 -10.71
CA ALA A 152 19.62 15.37 -11.42
C ALA A 152 20.79 15.66 -12.38
N GLU A 153 22.02 15.30 -12.00
CA GLU A 153 23.23 15.45 -12.83
C GLU A 153 23.16 14.60 -14.09
N GLN A 154 22.87 13.30 -13.94
CA GLN A 154 22.70 12.36 -15.06
C GLN A 154 21.54 12.78 -15.97
N TYR A 155 20.47 13.34 -15.39
CA TYR A 155 19.33 13.86 -16.15
C TYR A 155 19.75 15.02 -17.05
N GLY A 156 20.43 16.03 -16.49
CA GLY A 156 20.79 17.27 -17.19
C GLY A 156 21.73 17.07 -18.38
N VAL A 157 22.60 16.06 -18.33
CA VAL A 157 23.52 15.72 -19.45
C VAL A 157 22.78 15.20 -20.69
N THR A 158 21.58 14.64 -20.54
CA THR A 158 21.05 13.65 -21.50
C THR A 158 19.98 14.20 -22.47
N ARG A 159 19.51 15.45 -22.32
CA ARG A 159 18.22 15.89 -22.91
C ARG A 159 18.16 17.27 -23.57
N LYS A 160 17.07 17.50 -24.32
CA LYS A 160 16.84 18.64 -25.23
C LYS A 160 16.33 19.89 -24.49
N ALA A 161 16.39 21.05 -25.16
CA ALA A 161 15.96 22.34 -24.63
C ALA A 161 14.57 22.35 -23.94
N ALA A 162 13.58 21.64 -24.48
CA ALA A 162 12.24 21.55 -23.89
C ALA A 162 12.17 20.84 -22.52
N GLU A 163 13.26 20.25 -22.04
CA GLU A 163 13.37 19.60 -20.73
C GLU A 163 14.22 20.41 -19.73
N GLN A 164 14.71 21.59 -20.12
CA GLN A 164 15.57 22.44 -19.28
C GLN A 164 14.85 23.00 -18.06
N GLU A 165 13.58 23.43 -18.16
CA GLU A 165 12.79 23.88 -16.99
C GLU A 165 12.79 22.80 -15.90
N PHE A 166 12.47 21.55 -16.27
CA PHE A 166 12.44 20.44 -15.33
C PHE A 166 13.84 20.09 -14.79
N SER A 167 14.88 20.13 -15.62
CA SER A 167 16.25 19.84 -15.17
C SER A 167 16.75 20.86 -14.14
N VAL A 168 16.38 22.14 -14.26
CA VAL A 168 16.66 23.17 -13.26
C VAL A 168 15.83 22.92 -12.00
N VAL A 169 14.53 22.62 -12.12
CA VAL A 169 13.67 22.29 -10.97
C VAL A 169 14.22 21.11 -10.15
N TYR A 170 14.69 20.05 -10.81
CA TYR A 170 15.24 18.89 -10.11
C TYR A 170 16.59 19.21 -9.44
N ALA A 171 17.50 19.89 -10.12
CA ALA A 171 18.79 20.28 -9.52
C ALA A 171 18.63 21.24 -8.32
N GLU A 172 17.74 22.23 -8.43
CA GLU A 172 17.47 23.17 -7.33
C GLU A 172 16.69 22.51 -6.17
N TYR A 173 15.93 21.45 -6.43
CA TYR A 173 15.25 20.68 -5.38
C TYR A 173 16.23 19.85 -4.54
N GLU A 174 17.16 19.12 -5.17
CA GLU A 174 18.23 18.41 -4.47
C GLU A 174 19.08 19.34 -3.61
N GLU A 175 19.44 20.51 -4.16
CA GLU A 175 20.24 21.51 -3.45
C GLU A 175 19.47 22.17 -2.28
N ALA A 176 18.16 22.36 -2.42
CA ALA A 176 17.31 22.85 -1.33
C ALA A 176 17.16 21.83 -0.19
N LEU A 177 16.98 20.54 -0.51
CA LEU A 177 16.99 19.46 0.48
C LEU A 177 18.34 19.41 1.22
N ARG A 178 19.46 19.39 0.46
CA ARG A 178 20.82 19.38 1.00
C ARG A 178 21.10 20.58 1.92
N THR A 179 20.69 21.78 1.51
CA THR A 179 20.90 23.03 2.28
C THR A 179 20.09 23.05 3.57
N SER A 180 18.91 22.40 3.62
CA SER A 180 18.12 22.25 4.85
C SER A 180 18.48 21.02 5.68
N ASN A 181 19.45 20.20 5.28
CA ASN A 181 19.77 18.89 5.88
C ASN A 181 18.55 17.95 5.91
N LEU A 182 17.84 17.85 4.79
CA LEU A 182 16.68 16.98 4.61
C LEU A 182 16.98 15.90 3.57
N LEU A 183 16.34 14.74 3.73
CA LEU A 183 16.21 13.68 2.71
C LEU A 183 14.71 13.49 2.43
N ASP A 184 14.33 13.25 1.17
CA ASP A 184 12.98 12.76 0.87
C ASP A 184 12.89 11.21 1.04
N TYR A 185 11.71 10.63 0.80
CA TYR A 185 11.52 9.17 0.93
C TYR A 185 12.39 8.36 -0.03
N ASP A 186 12.55 8.82 -1.28
CA ASP A 186 13.35 8.13 -2.28
C ASP A 186 14.86 8.29 -1.98
N ASP A 187 15.27 9.42 -1.41
CA ASP A 187 16.62 9.62 -0.88
C ASP A 187 16.97 8.62 0.23
N LEU A 188 16.06 8.27 1.15
CA LEU A 188 16.35 7.25 2.17
C LEU A 188 16.85 5.95 1.52
N LEU A 189 16.21 5.54 0.42
CA LEU A 189 16.58 4.35 -0.33
C LEU A 189 17.89 4.55 -1.13
N LEU A 190 18.01 5.67 -1.86
CA LEU A 190 19.18 5.97 -2.70
C LEU A 190 20.46 6.18 -1.88
N ARG A 191 20.39 6.88 -0.74
CA ARG A 191 21.54 7.12 0.15
C ARG A 191 21.93 5.84 0.88
N CYS A 192 20.99 4.98 1.26
CA CYS A 192 21.30 3.65 1.80
C CYS A 192 21.96 2.76 0.73
N ALA A 193 21.49 2.78 -0.52
CA ALA A 193 22.14 2.07 -1.62
C ALA A 193 23.56 2.61 -1.89
N LEU A 194 23.77 3.93 -1.82
CA LEU A 194 25.10 4.55 -1.92
C LEU A 194 26.03 4.07 -0.79
N LEU A 195 25.56 4.10 0.45
CA LEU A 195 26.27 3.60 1.63
C LEU A 195 26.71 2.15 1.42
N LEU A 196 25.80 1.23 1.10
CA LEU A 196 26.11 -0.20 1.02
C LEU A 196 26.91 -0.61 -0.24
N ARG A 197 27.03 0.27 -1.24
CA ARG A 197 27.98 0.13 -2.37
C ARG A 197 29.39 0.58 -2.01
N GLN A 198 29.54 1.62 -1.18
CA GLN A 198 30.84 2.18 -0.79
C GLN A 198 31.43 1.50 0.45
N HIS A 199 30.56 1.14 1.39
CA HIS A 199 30.84 0.51 2.68
C HIS A 199 30.03 -0.79 2.82
N PRO A 200 30.35 -1.85 2.04
CA PRO A 200 29.68 -3.13 2.15
C PRO A 200 29.81 -3.75 3.55
N GLU A 201 30.88 -3.47 4.29
CA GLU A 201 31.14 -3.95 5.65
C GLU A 201 29.98 -3.70 6.63
N CYS A 202 29.19 -2.65 6.42
CA CYS A 202 27.97 -2.33 7.18
C CYS A 202 26.93 -3.46 7.22
N VAL A 203 26.96 -4.41 6.27
CA VAL A 203 26.06 -5.58 6.20
C VAL A 203 26.82 -6.92 6.24
N SER A 204 28.09 -6.91 6.65
CA SER A 204 28.93 -8.13 6.74
C SER A 204 28.39 -9.18 7.71
N ASN A 205 27.60 -8.77 8.71
CA ASN A 205 26.94 -9.65 9.66
C ASN A 205 25.64 -10.30 9.13
N ILE A 206 25.05 -9.81 8.03
CA ILE A 206 23.71 -10.23 7.60
C ILE A 206 23.74 -11.65 7.01
N GLU A 207 22.98 -12.55 7.63
CA GLU A 207 22.89 -13.98 7.33
C GLU A 207 21.66 -14.36 6.52
N ALA A 208 20.59 -13.57 6.54
CA ALA A 208 19.41 -13.74 5.69
C ALA A 208 18.69 -12.40 5.41
N VAL A 209 18.13 -12.28 4.20
CA VAL A 209 17.26 -11.17 3.80
C VAL A 209 15.93 -11.73 3.29
N LEU A 210 14.82 -11.27 3.87
CA LEU A 210 13.47 -11.73 3.51
C LEU A 210 12.60 -10.55 3.10
N ILE A 211 11.92 -10.63 1.96
CA ILE A 211 11.10 -9.54 1.41
C ILE A 211 9.66 -10.02 1.18
N ASP A 212 8.68 -9.30 1.72
CA ASP A 212 7.25 -9.49 1.42
C ASP A 212 6.73 -8.47 0.38
N GLU A 213 5.61 -8.83 -0.29
CA GLU A 213 4.98 -8.05 -1.37
C GLU A 213 5.94 -7.73 -2.53
N PHE A 214 6.84 -8.65 -2.87
CA PHE A 214 7.98 -8.38 -3.74
C PHE A 214 7.60 -7.86 -5.14
N GLN A 215 6.41 -8.17 -5.65
CA GLN A 215 5.90 -7.63 -6.93
C GLN A 215 5.78 -6.09 -6.93
N ASP A 216 5.54 -5.47 -5.77
CA ASP A 216 5.32 -4.03 -5.62
C ASP A 216 6.63 -3.26 -5.36
N THR A 217 7.78 -3.90 -5.56
CA THR A 217 9.10 -3.28 -5.39
C THR A 217 9.54 -2.49 -6.63
N ASN A 218 10.26 -1.38 -6.43
CA ASN A 218 10.90 -0.62 -7.51
C ASN A 218 12.35 -1.09 -7.77
N SER A 219 13.03 -0.50 -8.75
CA SER A 219 14.43 -0.86 -9.08
C SER A 219 15.42 -0.62 -7.93
N VAL A 220 15.26 0.45 -7.13
CA VAL A 220 16.15 0.75 -5.98
C VAL A 220 15.95 -0.26 -4.84
N GLN A 221 14.71 -0.69 -4.59
CA GLN A 221 14.38 -1.69 -3.57
C GLN A 221 14.91 -3.08 -3.93
N PHE A 222 14.85 -3.45 -5.22
CA PHE A 222 15.51 -4.65 -5.75
C PHE A 222 17.04 -4.60 -5.53
N GLU A 223 17.66 -3.46 -5.79
CA GLU A 223 19.09 -3.28 -5.55
C GLU A 223 19.44 -3.33 -4.06
N LEU A 224 18.66 -2.68 -3.19
CA LEU A 224 18.84 -2.74 -1.74
C LEU A 224 18.78 -4.18 -1.21
N MET A 225 17.83 -5.01 -1.66
CA MET A 225 17.81 -6.44 -1.34
C MET A 225 19.11 -7.15 -1.76
N CYS A 226 19.67 -6.82 -2.93
CA CYS A 226 20.94 -7.37 -3.40
C CYS A 226 22.15 -6.87 -2.58
N LEU A 227 22.11 -5.64 -2.07
CA LEU A 227 23.16 -5.05 -1.26
C LEU A 227 23.12 -5.58 0.18
N PHE A 228 21.94 -5.61 0.83
CA PHE A 228 21.73 -6.22 2.15
C PHE A 228 22.19 -7.68 2.21
N SER A 229 22.03 -8.44 1.11
CA SER A 229 22.41 -9.85 1.04
C SER A 229 23.82 -10.12 0.51
N GLN A 230 24.61 -9.09 0.18
CA GLN A 230 25.76 -9.23 -0.73
C GLN A 230 26.84 -10.25 -0.29
N PHE A 231 27.04 -10.46 1.01
CA PHE A 231 28.02 -11.42 1.56
C PHE A 231 27.56 -12.87 1.49
N LYS A 232 26.30 -13.15 1.84
CA LYS A 232 25.78 -14.52 2.04
C LYS A 232 24.87 -14.99 0.92
N LYS A 233 24.28 -14.06 0.17
CA LYS A 233 23.31 -14.27 -0.92
C LYS A 233 22.09 -15.11 -0.52
N ASN A 234 21.79 -15.14 0.78
CA ASN A 234 20.65 -15.80 1.38
C ASN A 234 19.44 -14.86 1.33
N VAL A 235 18.60 -15.02 0.31
CA VAL A 235 17.46 -14.18 -0.03
C VAL A 235 16.21 -15.05 -0.14
N THR A 236 15.14 -14.65 0.54
CA THR A 236 13.79 -15.18 0.29
C THR A 236 12.85 -14.06 -0.10
N ILE A 237 12.30 -14.11 -1.31
CA ILE A 237 11.23 -13.22 -1.73
C ILE A 237 9.88 -13.94 -1.66
N VAL A 238 8.85 -13.22 -1.24
CA VAL A 238 7.46 -13.68 -1.29
C VAL A 238 6.61 -12.62 -1.97
N GLY A 239 5.79 -13.04 -2.92
CA GLY A 239 4.98 -12.11 -3.70
C GLY A 239 4.13 -12.80 -4.75
N ASP A 240 3.42 -11.99 -5.53
CA ASP A 240 2.47 -12.44 -6.53
C ASP A 240 2.26 -11.39 -7.63
N PRO A 241 2.61 -11.66 -8.90
CA PRO A 241 2.41 -10.69 -9.99
C PRO A 241 0.95 -10.23 -10.15
N ASP A 242 -0.05 -11.10 -9.89
CA ASP A 242 -1.47 -10.75 -9.98
C ASP A 242 -1.89 -9.65 -8.99
N GLN A 243 -1.11 -9.42 -7.93
CA GLN A 243 -1.38 -8.44 -6.88
C GLN A 243 -0.54 -7.16 -7.00
N SER A 244 0.18 -6.97 -8.11
CA SER A 244 0.96 -5.76 -8.39
C SER A 244 0.05 -4.60 -8.79
N ILE A 245 -0.12 -3.63 -7.88
CA ILE A 245 -1.09 -2.52 -7.99
C ILE A 245 -0.51 -1.16 -7.56
N TYR A 246 0.81 -1.03 -7.59
CA TYR A 246 1.51 0.23 -7.35
C TYR A 246 2.52 0.55 -8.48
N GLY A 247 2.18 0.23 -9.73
CA GLY A 247 2.95 0.63 -10.92
C GLY A 247 3.07 2.16 -11.03
N TRP A 248 2.01 2.88 -10.62
CA TRP A 248 2.03 4.34 -10.42
C TRP A 248 2.99 4.85 -9.33
N ARG A 249 3.53 3.96 -8.47
CA ARG A 249 4.65 4.24 -7.53
C ARG A 249 6.01 3.77 -8.06
N ASN A 250 6.09 3.39 -9.34
CA ASN A 250 7.24 2.78 -10.01
C ASN A 250 7.58 1.36 -9.52
N ALA A 251 6.58 0.59 -9.06
CA ALA A 251 6.76 -0.85 -8.91
C ALA A 251 7.05 -1.52 -10.26
N GLU A 252 7.89 -2.55 -10.26
CA GLU A 252 8.28 -3.28 -11.47
C GLU A 252 8.10 -4.80 -11.26
N ILE A 253 7.02 -5.38 -11.81
CA ILE A 253 6.77 -6.84 -11.81
C ILE A 253 7.99 -7.63 -12.32
N LYS A 254 8.74 -7.04 -13.25
CA LYS A 254 10.01 -7.55 -13.80
C LYS A 254 11.09 -7.81 -12.74
N ASN A 255 10.96 -7.31 -11.51
CA ASN A 255 11.81 -7.68 -10.39
C ASN A 255 11.76 -9.17 -10.07
N LEU A 256 10.63 -9.85 -10.29
CA LEU A 256 10.53 -11.31 -10.19
C LEU A 256 11.48 -12.00 -11.19
N GLU A 257 11.43 -11.62 -12.47
CA GLU A 257 12.40 -12.14 -13.47
C GLU A 257 13.86 -11.76 -13.15
N ARG A 258 14.08 -10.56 -12.59
CA ARG A 258 15.42 -10.10 -12.20
C ARG A 258 15.98 -10.92 -11.05
N MET A 259 15.15 -11.45 -10.13
CA MET A 259 15.57 -12.35 -9.05
C MET A 259 16.26 -13.59 -9.63
N GLU A 260 15.56 -14.33 -10.49
CA GLU A 260 16.07 -15.55 -11.13
C GLU A 260 17.36 -15.31 -11.93
N LYS A 261 17.44 -14.16 -12.62
CA LYS A 261 18.62 -13.73 -13.39
C LYS A 261 19.80 -13.29 -12.50
N ARG A 262 19.52 -12.72 -11.32
CA ARG A 262 20.52 -12.21 -10.36
C ARG A 262 21.07 -13.29 -9.44
N PHE A 263 20.25 -14.29 -9.12
CA PHE A 263 20.56 -15.43 -8.26
C PHE A 263 20.30 -16.76 -9.01
N PRO A 264 21.21 -17.18 -9.91
CA PRO A 264 21.10 -18.47 -10.59
C PRO A 264 21.01 -19.63 -9.60
N GLY A 265 20.03 -20.52 -9.78
CA GLY A 265 19.69 -21.54 -8.79
C GLY A 265 18.66 -21.10 -7.75
N THR A 266 17.84 -20.08 -8.06
CA THR A 266 16.65 -19.74 -7.28
C THR A 266 15.65 -20.90 -7.31
N ASP A 267 15.28 -21.41 -6.14
CA ASP A 267 14.13 -22.33 -5.97
C ASP A 267 12.84 -21.53 -6.15
N VAL A 268 11.90 -22.02 -6.96
CA VAL A 268 10.57 -21.41 -7.12
C VAL A 268 9.50 -22.36 -6.54
N ILE A 269 8.74 -21.87 -5.56
CA ILE A 269 7.68 -22.64 -4.88
C ILE A 269 6.34 -21.90 -5.02
N HIS A 270 5.31 -22.62 -5.47
CA HIS A 270 3.97 -22.08 -5.67
C HIS A 270 3.04 -22.49 -4.52
N LEU A 271 2.34 -21.52 -3.92
CA LEU A 271 1.31 -21.78 -2.89
C LEU A 271 -0.08 -21.77 -3.51
N GLU A 272 -0.51 -22.89 -4.10
CA GLU A 272 -1.75 -22.94 -4.90
C GLU A 272 -3.05 -22.93 -4.08
N GLU A 273 -3.02 -23.31 -2.81
CA GLU A 273 -4.21 -23.46 -1.95
C GLU A 273 -4.59 -22.14 -1.27
N ASN A 274 -5.84 -21.70 -1.43
CA ASN A 274 -6.41 -20.51 -0.78
C ASN A 274 -7.22 -20.90 0.47
N TYR A 275 -6.89 -20.23 1.59
CA TYR A 275 -7.45 -20.45 2.92
C TYR A 275 -8.36 -19.31 3.42
N ARG A 276 -8.81 -18.43 2.51
CA ARG A 276 -9.56 -17.18 2.78
C ARG A 276 -10.98 -17.20 2.23
N SER A 277 -11.13 -17.56 0.95
CA SER A 277 -12.31 -17.21 0.14
C SER A 277 -13.09 -18.45 -0.30
N ALA A 278 -14.41 -18.34 -0.36
CA ALA A 278 -15.29 -19.35 -0.93
C ALA A 278 -14.97 -19.63 -2.41
N GLY A 279 -15.23 -20.87 -2.86
CA GLY A 279 -14.84 -21.34 -4.18
C GLY A 279 -15.42 -20.54 -5.35
N ALA A 280 -16.66 -20.06 -5.24
CA ALA A 280 -17.28 -19.22 -6.26
C ALA A 280 -16.57 -17.86 -6.39
N ILE A 281 -16.25 -17.19 -5.28
CA ILE A 281 -15.48 -15.93 -5.26
C ILE A 281 -14.14 -16.11 -6.00
N LEU A 282 -13.44 -17.21 -5.73
CA LEU A 282 -12.16 -17.49 -6.39
C LEU A 282 -12.33 -17.80 -7.88
N GLN A 283 -13.36 -18.56 -8.28
CA GLN A 283 -13.65 -18.84 -9.68
C GLN A 283 -13.97 -17.55 -10.46
N SER A 284 -14.88 -16.71 -9.95
CA SER A 284 -15.22 -15.43 -10.59
C SER A 284 -14.00 -14.51 -10.68
N ALA A 285 -13.21 -14.38 -9.61
CA ALA A 285 -11.97 -13.59 -9.61
C ALA A 285 -10.91 -14.16 -10.57
N GLN A 286 -10.81 -15.49 -10.68
CA GLN A 286 -9.91 -16.15 -11.63
C GLN A 286 -10.30 -15.81 -13.09
N GLN A 287 -11.60 -15.79 -13.42
CA GLN A 287 -12.07 -15.33 -14.75
C GLN A 287 -11.84 -13.84 -15.03
N ILE A 288 -11.55 -13.01 -14.03
CA ILE A 288 -11.12 -11.62 -14.23
C ILE A 288 -9.63 -11.53 -14.56
N ILE A 289 -8.78 -12.30 -13.87
CA ILE A 289 -7.31 -12.21 -14.02
C ILE A 289 -6.75 -13.09 -15.15
N GLU A 290 -7.45 -14.15 -15.57
CA GLU A 290 -7.10 -14.96 -16.75
C GLU A 290 -7.26 -14.21 -18.09
N GLN A 291 -7.76 -12.97 -18.06
CA GLN A 291 -7.81 -12.06 -19.21
C GLN A 291 -6.46 -11.35 -19.47
N ASP A 292 -5.51 -11.37 -18.52
CA ASP A 292 -4.15 -10.84 -18.70
C ASP A 292 -3.30 -11.90 -19.42
N GLU A 293 -3.12 -11.76 -20.73
CA GLU A 293 -2.31 -12.68 -21.55
C GLU A 293 -0.80 -12.66 -21.20
N SER A 294 -0.33 -11.66 -20.45
CA SER A 294 1.08 -11.57 -20.01
C SER A 294 1.36 -12.34 -18.72
N ARG A 295 0.31 -12.79 -18.03
CA ARG A 295 0.34 -13.42 -16.71
C ARG A 295 1.03 -14.79 -16.70
N PRO A 296 1.89 -15.09 -15.71
CA PRO A 296 2.38 -16.45 -15.48
C PRO A 296 1.24 -17.45 -15.19
N ALA A 297 1.26 -18.60 -15.85
CA ALA A 297 0.27 -19.66 -15.65
C ALA A 297 0.40 -20.28 -14.23
N LYS A 298 -0.56 -19.95 -13.35
CA LYS A 298 -0.70 -20.51 -12.00
C LYS A 298 -2.17 -20.80 -11.69
N ALA A 299 -2.42 -21.85 -10.90
CA ALA A 299 -3.74 -22.21 -10.40
C ALA A 299 -4.03 -21.59 -9.03
N LEU A 300 -5.30 -21.43 -8.68
CA LEU A 300 -5.76 -21.06 -7.35
C LEU A 300 -6.86 -22.03 -6.90
N LYS A 301 -6.62 -22.78 -5.83
CA LYS A 301 -7.46 -23.89 -5.37
C LYS A 301 -8.16 -23.50 -4.07
N PRO A 302 -9.51 -23.40 -4.01
CA PRO A 302 -10.21 -23.20 -2.75
C PRO A 302 -10.00 -24.39 -1.80
N THR A 303 -9.77 -24.11 -0.51
CA THR A 303 -9.89 -25.14 0.55
C THR A 303 -11.27 -25.17 1.21
N PHE A 304 -12.10 -24.15 0.95
CA PHE A 304 -13.48 -24.06 1.42
C PHE A 304 -14.48 -24.63 0.38
N GLY A 305 -15.76 -24.70 0.76
CA GLY A 305 -16.85 -25.04 -0.14
C GLY A 305 -17.05 -24.00 -1.25
N ILE A 306 -17.99 -24.27 -2.16
CA ILE A 306 -18.28 -23.35 -3.28
C ILE A 306 -18.85 -22.03 -2.73
N GLY A 307 -19.78 -22.09 -1.76
CA GLY A 307 -20.49 -20.92 -1.24
C GLY A 307 -21.44 -20.29 -2.25
N ASP A 308 -22.04 -19.16 -1.86
CA ASP A 308 -22.86 -18.34 -2.76
C ASP A 308 -22.00 -17.70 -3.87
N ARG A 309 -22.59 -17.55 -5.06
CA ARG A 309 -21.96 -16.83 -6.18
C ARG A 309 -21.87 -15.32 -5.89
N PRO A 310 -20.80 -14.64 -6.33
CA PRO A 310 -20.74 -13.18 -6.30
C PRO A 310 -21.92 -12.53 -7.04
N VAL A 311 -22.37 -11.39 -6.54
CA VAL A 311 -23.48 -10.62 -7.14
C VAL A 311 -22.93 -9.59 -8.11
N LEU A 312 -23.56 -9.40 -9.26
CA LEU A 312 -23.31 -8.28 -10.19
C LEU A 312 -24.62 -7.53 -10.47
N ARG A 313 -24.81 -6.40 -9.78
CA ARG A 313 -26.08 -5.64 -9.78
C ARG A 313 -26.03 -4.44 -10.74
N LYS A 314 -27.09 -4.25 -11.54
CA LYS A 314 -27.35 -3.00 -12.28
C LYS A 314 -28.39 -2.16 -11.56
N LEU A 315 -28.15 -0.87 -11.42
CA LEU A 315 -28.95 0.05 -10.58
C LEU A 315 -29.19 1.40 -11.29
N PRO A 316 -30.26 2.16 -10.99
CA PRO A 316 -30.58 3.38 -11.75
C PRO A 316 -29.52 4.49 -11.70
N THR A 317 -28.98 4.75 -10.51
CA THR A 317 -28.08 5.88 -10.21
C THR A 317 -27.10 5.52 -9.09
N ALA A 318 -26.03 6.29 -8.92
CA ALA A 318 -25.12 6.16 -7.77
C ALA A 318 -25.80 6.35 -6.39
N ASP A 319 -26.93 7.06 -6.31
CA ASP A 319 -27.75 7.18 -5.10
C ASP A 319 -28.60 5.93 -4.84
N ALA A 320 -29.19 5.34 -5.89
CA ALA A 320 -29.85 4.05 -5.81
C ALA A 320 -28.87 2.91 -5.47
N GLU A 321 -27.63 2.98 -5.99
CA GLU A 321 -26.53 2.09 -5.65
C GLU A 321 -26.19 2.12 -4.16
N ALA A 322 -26.01 3.32 -3.61
CA ALA A 322 -25.76 3.51 -2.18
C ALA A 322 -26.92 3.00 -1.31
N LYS A 323 -28.17 3.21 -1.71
CA LYS A 323 -29.37 2.70 -1.01
C LYS A 323 -29.49 1.18 -1.06
N TRP A 324 -29.27 0.57 -2.22
CA TRP A 324 -29.27 -0.89 -2.37
C TRP A 324 -28.19 -1.54 -1.50
N LEU A 325 -26.96 -1.02 -1.54
CA LEU A 325 -25.85 -1.50 -0.72
C LEU A 325 -26.21 -1.50 0.77
N VAL A 326 -26.77 -0.40 1.27
CA VAL A 326 -27.22 -0.29 2.67
C VAL A 326 -28.36 -1.26 2.99
N SER A 327 -29.26 -1.52 2.04
CA SER A 327 -30.31 -2.54 2.21
C SER A 327 -29.76 -3.97 2.23
N GLU A 328 -28.71 -4.29 1.46
CA GLU A 328 -28.05 -5.60 1.48
C GLU A 328 -27.24 -5.82 2.77
N ILE A 329 -26.55 -4.80 3.30
CA ILE A 329 -25.89 -4.90 4.62
C ILE A 329 -26.93 -5.28 5.69
N ARG A 330 -28.06 -4.55 5.75
CA ARG A 330 -29.13 -4.84 6.71
C ARG A 330 -29.77 -6.23 6.49
N ARG A 331 -30.04 -6.60 5.24
CA ARG A 331 -30.67 -7.89 4.90
C ARG A 331 -29.77 -9.08 5.22
N THR A 332 -28.48 -9.00 4.89
CA THR A 332 -27.52 -10.08 5.19
C THR A 332 -27.20 -10.19 6.68
N GLN A 333 -27.07 -9.07 7.39
CA GLN A 333 -26.94 -9.06 8.86
C GLN A 333 -28.16 -9.72 9.53
N ALA A 334 -29.38 -9.35 9.12
CA ALA A 334 -30.60 -9.92 9.67
C ALA A 334 -30.75 -11.41 9.34
N LEU A 335 -30.70 -11.80 8.05
CA LEU A 335 -30.95 -13.19 7.62
C LEU A 335 -29.86 -14.18 8.06
N SER A 336 -28.64 -13.70 8.35
CA SER A 336 -27.61 -14.54 8.99
C SER A 336 -27.78 -14.70 10.50
N ALA A 337 -28.87 -14.17 11.09
CA ALA A 337 -29.14 -14.14 12.52
C ALA A 337 -27.97 -13.57 13.35
N GLU A 338 -27.47 -12.40 12.94
CA GLU A 338 -26.36 -11.65 13.56
C GLU A 338 -25.00 -12.38 13.58
N LEU A 339 -24.87 -13.48 12.82
CA LEU A 339 -23.58 -14.13 12.53
C LEU A 339 -22.61 -13.18 11.80
N LEU A 340 -23.14 -12.23 11.02
CA LEU A 340 -22.45 -11.07 10.47
C LEU A 340 -22.72 -9.83 11.32
N LYS A 341 -21.64 -9.13 11.70
CA LYS A 341 -21.64 -7.87 12.48
C LYS A 341 -21.20 -6.70 11.58
N PRO A 342 -21.44 -5.42 11.94
CA PRO A 342 -21.06 -4.27 11.11
C PRO A 342 -19.58 -4.25 10.67
N ASN A 343 -18.66 -4.68 11.55
CA ASN A 343 -17.21 -4.78 11.26
C ASN A 343 -16.87 -5.79 10.14
N ASP A 344 -17.77 -6.72 9.84
CA ASP A 344 -17.58 -7.77 8.83
C ASP A 344 -17.83 -7.29 7.39
N PHE A 345 -18.31 -6.05 7.23
CA PHE A 345 -18.65 -5.44 5.95
C PHE A 345 -17.61 -4.41 5.53
N ALA A 346 -17.09 -4.56 4.30
CA ALA A 346 -16.22 -3.58 3.66
C ALA A 346 -16.77 -3.10 2.31
N ILE A 347 -16.56 -1.82 2.03
CA ILE A 347 -16.93 -1.15 0.78
C ILE A 347 -15.64 -0.63 0.13
N LEU A 348 -15.26 -1.23 -0.99
CA LEU A 348 -13.97 -1.02 -1.64
C LEU A 348 -14.13 -0.22 -2.93
N LEU A 349 -13.64 1.02 -2.90
CA LEU A 349 -13.77 2.00 -3.98
C LEU A 349 -12.51 2.05 -4.86
N ARG A 350 -12.65 2.38 -6.15
CA ARG A 350 -11.48 2.79 -6.95
C ARG A 350 -10.84 4.08 -6.42
N SER A 351 -11.69 5.01 -5.99
CA SER A 351 -11.34 6.37 -5.61
C SER A 351 -12.26 6.85 -4.49
N ALA A 352 -11.70 7.55 -3.50
CA ALA A 352 -12.47 8.14 -2.41
C ALA A 352 -13.53 9.15 -2.90
N ALA A 353 -13.41 9.71 -4.10
CA ALA A 353 -14.42 10.61 -4.67
C ALA A 353 -15.82 9.96 -4.85
N VAL A 354 -15.91 8.64 -4.83
CA VAL A 354 -17.18 7.88 -4.94
C VAL A 354 -17.90 7.77 -3.58
N SER A 355 -17.20 7.92 -2.45
CA SER A 355 -17.72 7.59 -1.11
C SER A 355 -18.96 8.40 -0.71
N ARG A 356 -19.05 9.66 -1.13
CA ARG A 356 -20.04 10.65 -0.64
C ARG A 356 -21.49 10.14 -0.63
N HIS A 357 -21.94 9.44 -1.67
CA HIS A 357 -23.32 8.92 -1.74
C HIS A 357 -23.53 7.77 -0.74
N ILE A 358 -22.53 6.92 -0.59
CA ILE A 358 -22.53 5.75 0.30
C ILE A 358 -22.45 6.18 1.76
N GLU A 359 -21.56 7.11 2.10
CA GLU A 359 -21.46 7.77 3.42
C GLU A 359 -22.79 8.43 3.82
N SER A 360 -23.44 9.12 2.87
CA SER A 360 -24.75 9.74 3.09
C SER A 360 -25.84 8.70 3.33
N ALA A 361 -25.86 7.59 2.58
CA ALA A 361 -26.84 6.53 2.74
C ALA A 361 -26.67 5.76 4.07
N LEU A 362 -25.43 5.48 4.47
CA LEU A 362 -25.07 4.86 5.76
C LEU A 362 -25.49 5.76 6.92
N GLY A 363 -25.10 7.05 6.89
CA GLY A 363 -25.44 8.03 7.92
C GLY A 363 -26.95 8.26 8.06
N ASN A 364 -27.67 8.44 6.95
CA ASN A 364 -29.14 8.54 6.94
C ASN A 364 -29.83 7.27 7.46
N SER A 365 -29.13 6.12 7.44
CA SER A 365 -29.62 4.83 7.93
C SER A 365 -29.12 4.49 9.34
N GLY A 366 -28.42 5.41 10.01
CA GLY A 366 -27.88 5.20 11.36
C GLY A 366 -26.81 4.11 11.46
N ILE A 367 -26.20 3.69 10.34
CA ILE A 367 -25.16 2.66 10.33
C ILE A 367 -23.81 3.36 10.56
N PRO A 368 -23.07 3.06 11.65
CA PRO A 368 -21.75 3.62 11.87
C PRO A 368 -20.79 3.14 10.77
N TYR A 369 -19.89 4.01 10.32
CA TYR A 369 -18.89 3.66 9.32
C TYR A 369 -17.55 4.34 9.61
N ARG A 370 -16.45 3.73 9.13
CA ARG A 370 -15.08 4.24 9.25
C ARG A 370 -14.43 4.26 7.88
N MET A 371 -13.95 5.42 7.45
CA MET A 371 -13.21 5.54 6.19
C MET A 371 -11.70 5.35 6.43
N VAL A 372 -11.07 4.48 5.64
CA VAL A 372 -9.65 4.09 5.74
C VAL A 372 -8.91 4.64 4.52
N GLY A 373 -8.13 5.71 4.74
CA GLY A 373 -7.45 6.50 3.70
C GLY A 373 -8.03 7.90 3.55
N GLY A 374 -8.18 8.64 4.65
CA GLY A 374 -8.80 9.96 4.73
C GLY A 374 -7.79 11.11 4.76
N THR A 375 -8.21 12.23 5.37
CA THR A 375 -7.27 13.30 5.75
C THR A 375 -6.52 12.87 7.01
N LYS A 376 -5.30 12.35 6.79
CA LYS A 376 -4.45 11.79 7.84
C LYS A 376 -4.42 12.66 9.09
N PHE A 377 -4.44 12.02 10.25
CA PHE A 377 -4.41 12.72 11.54
C PHE A 377 -3.29 13.77 11.64
N PHE A 378 -2.08 13.44 11.20
CA PHE A 378 -0.91 14.35 11.22
C PHE A 378 -0.91 15.43 10.12
N ASP A 379 -1.77 15.31 9.11
CA ASP A 379 -1.97 16.34 8.06
C ASP A 379 -3.07 17.35 8.44
N ARG A 380 -3.79 17.14 9.56
CA ARG A 380 -4.80 18.09 10.08
C ARG A 380 -4.12 19.39 10.51
N ILE A 381 -4.69 20.54 10.14
CA ILE A 381 -4.03 21.86 10.21
C ILE A 381 -3.46 22.17 11.62
N GLU A 382 -4.25 21.94 12.66
CA GLU A 382 -3.85 22.17 14.05
C GLU A 382 -2.77 21.19 14.54
N VAL A 383 -2.85 19.91 14.16
CA VAL A 383 -1.85 18.87 14.50
C VAL A 383 -0.53 19.17 13.76
N LYS A 384 -0.60 19.40 12.44
CA LYS A 384 0.52 19.74 11.57
C LYS A 384 1.27 20.99 12.07
N MET A 385 0.54 22.01 12.52
CA MET A 385 1.14 23.20 13.12
C MET A 385 1.99 22.87 14.35
N VAL A 386 1.51 22.05 15.30
CA VAL A 386 2.30 21.64 16.48
C VAL A 386 3.51 20.80 16.04
N LEU A 387 3.34 19.90 15.08
CA LEU A 387 4.44 19.12 14.51
C LEU A 387 5.50 20.00 13.83
N ASP A 388 5.11 21.07 13.14
CA ASP A 388 6.06 22.01 12.52
C ASP A 388 6.84 22.81 13.57
N TYR A 389 6.21 23.19 14.69
CA TYR A 389 6.94 23.76 15.84
C TYR A 389 7.96 22.76 16.42
N LEU A 390 7.57 21.50 16.58
CA LEU A 390 8.47 20.45 17.05
C LEU A 390 9.62 20.18 16.06
N ARG A 391 9.34 20.16 14.75
CA ARG A 391 10.37 20.06 13.69
C ARG A 391 11.38 21.19 13.74
N VAL A 392 10.94 22.44 13.88
CA VAL A 392 11.84 23.61 13.97
C VAL A 392 12.58 23.65 15.31
N ILE A 393 11.98 23.14 16.39
CA ILE A 393 12.70 22.93 17.64
C ILE A 393 13.80 21.87 17.45
N ASN A 394 13.52 20.74 16.80
CA ASN A 394 14.51 19.68 16.55
C ASN A 394 15.63 20.12 15.57
N GLN A 395 15.23 20.76 14.47
CA GLN A 395 16.05 21.15 13.33
C GLN A 395 15.59 22.53 12.81
N PRO A 396 16.14 23.64 13.36
CA PRO A 396 15.69 24.99 13.01
C PRO A 396 15.87 25.34 11.53
N ASP A 397 16.88 24.74 10.89
CA ASP A 397 17.25 24.91 9.49
C ASP A 397 16.28 24.26 8.48
N HIS A 398 15.24 23.58 8.97
CA HIS A 398 14.10 23.10 8.19
C HIS A 398 13.21 24.29 7.74
N ASN A 399 13.67 24.98 6.70
CA ASN A 399 13.08 26.21 6.14
C ASN A 399 11.55 26.12 5.96
N ASP A 400 11.04 25.06 5.34
CA ASP A 400 9.62 24.93 5.02
C ASP A 400 8.70 24.67 6.22
N ALA A 401 9.19 24.05 7.31
CA ALA A 401 8.47 23.99 8.57
C ALA A 401 8.47 25.36 9.28
N LEU A 402 9.62 26.06 9.29
CA LEU A 402 9.73 27.43 9.82
C LEU A 402 8.78 28.39 9.10
N LEU A 403 8.66 28.29 7.78
CA LEU A 403 7.73 29.11 6.98
C LEU A 403 6.25 28.89 7.34
N ARG A 404 5.84 27.68 7.74
CA ARG A 404 4.46 27.42 8.15
C ARG A 404 4.13 27.99 9.53
N ILE A 405 5.11 28.07 10.44
CA ILE A 405 4.90 28.59 11.80
C ILE A 405 5.24 30.08 11.97
N ILE A 406 6.04 30.69 11.08
CA ILE A 406 6.65 32.02 11.30
C ILE A 406 5.62 33.11 11.68
N ASN A 407 4.44 33.08 11.07
CA ASN A 407 3.33 34.02 11.34
C ASN A 407 2.03 33.29 11.79
N VAL A 408 2.15 32.09 12.37
CA VAL A 408 1.01 31.31 12.90
C VAL A 408 1.33 30.79 14.31
N PRO A 409 0.79 31.37 15.40
CA PRO A 409 -0.08 32.55 15.46
C PRO A 409 0.55 33.83 14.90
N THR A 410 -0.29 34.81 14.57
CA THR A 410 0.12 36.05 13.90
C THR A 410 1.08 36.90 14.74
N ARG A 411 2.24 37.24 14.16
CA ARG A 411 3.36 37.95 14.79
C ARG A 411 3.67 39.32 14.18
N GLY A 412 2.86 39.78 13.23
CA GLY A 412 3.09 41.04 12.51
C GLY A 412 4.16 40.95 11.42
N VAL A 413 4.50 39.72 10.98
CA VAL A 413 5.41 39.43 9.88
C VAL A 413 4.56 39.07 8.66
N GLY A 414 4.25 40.06 7.81
CA GLY A 414 3.39 39.85 6.64
C GLY A 414 4.08 39.09 5.51
N ASP A 415 3.30 38.50 4.60
CA ASP A 415 3.78 37.59 3.56
C ASP A 415 4.88 38.20 2.65
N VAL A 416 4.81 39.51 2.39
CA VAL A 416 5.86 40.26 1.66
C VAL A 416 7.18 40.23 2.42
N THR A 417 7.16 40.46 3.74
CA THR A 417 8.32 40.38 4.63
C THR A 417 8.86 38.95 4.71
N VAL A 418 7.98 37.95 4.83
CA VAL A 418 8.38 36.53 4.79
C VAL A 418 9.09 36.22 3.48
N LYS A 419 8.53 36.64 2.33
CA LYS A 419 9.16 36.44 1.03
C LYS A 419 10.54 37.12 0.96
N SER A 420 10.67 38.39 1.36
CA SER A 420 11.96 39.08 1.32
C SER A 420 13.03 38.41 2.19
N LEU A 421 12.66 37.78 3.31
CA LEU A 421 13.59 36.99 4.13
C LEU A 421 14.02 35.67 3.45
N ILE A 422 13.14 35.03 2.68
CA ILE A 422 13.49 33.88 1.82
C ILE A 422 14.44 34.34 0.69
N ASP A 423 14.05 35.39 -0.05
CA ASP A 423 14.83 36.00 -1.14
C ASP A 423 16.20 36.57 -0.64
N GLU A 424 16.38 36.70 0.68
CA GLU A 424 17.63 37.05 1.36
C GLU A 424 18.42 35.81 1.81
N ALA A 425 17.76 34.78 2.33
CA ALA A 425 18.37 33.52 2.74
C ALA A 425 18.96 32.74 1.55
N GLU A 426 18.16 32.55 0.49
CA GLU A 426 18.54 31.80 -0.72
C GLU A 426 19.72 32.48 -1.44
N ARG A 427 19.68 33.81 -1.58
CA ARG A 427 20.75 34.61 -2.20
C ARG A 427 22.06 34.58 -1.43
N LYS A 428 22.03 34.29 -0.13
CA LYS A 428 23.19 34.16 0.76
C LYS A 428 23.64 32.70 0.94
N GLY A 429 23.01 31.74 0.25
CA GLY A 429 23.31 30.31 0.40
C GLY A 429 23.10 29.79 1.83
N SER A 430 22.06 30.30 2.50
CA SER A 430 21.88 30.18 3.95
C SER A 430 20.45 29.83 4.32
N THR A 431 20.24 29.33 5.54
CA THR A 431 18.90 28.97 6.02
C THR A 431 18.13 30.20 6.49
N LEU A 432 16.79 30.16 6.35
CA LEU A 432 15.90 31.20 6.85
C LEU A 432 16.06 31.40 8.36
N TRP A 433 16.31 30.31 9.10
CA TRP A 433 16.65 30.38 10.52
C TRP A 433 17.93 31.17 10.77
N THR A 434 19.01 30.91 10.01
CA THR A 434 20.27 31.66 10.13
C THR A 434 20.07 33.16 9.88
N ILE A 435 19.26 33.54 8.90
CA ILE A 435 18.91 34.95 8.65
C ILE A 435 18.12 35.53 9.83
N VAL A 436 17.01 34.91 10.24
CA VAL A 436 16.15 35.40 11.33
C VAL A 436 16.92 35.50 12.66
N LEU A 437 17.76 34.51 12.97
CA LEU A 437 18.59 34.49 14.19
C LEU A 437 19.62 35.61 14.20
N ASN A 438 20.32 35.85 13.09
CA ASN A 438 21.31 36.93 12.99
C ASN A 438 20.67 38.33 13.06
N ILE A 439 19.45 38.50 12.57
CA ILE A 439 18.66 39.72 12.71
C ILE A 439 18.26 39.94 14.18
N VAL A 440 17.67 38.93 14.82
CA VAL A 440 17.22 39.00 16.23
C VAL A 440 18.40 39.22 17.18
N GLN A 441 19.58 38.65 16.89
CA GLN A 441 20.80 38.86 17.66
C GLN A 441 21.56 40.16 17.30
N GLY A 442 21.06 40.97 16.36
CA GLY A 442 21.71 42.22 15.92
C GLY A 442 23.05 42.05 15.19
N LYS A 443 23.41 40.81 14.84
CA LYS A 443 24.69 40.46 14.17
C LYS A 443 24.72 40.88 12.70
N ALA A 444 23.55 40.94 12.06
CA ALA A 444 23.39 41.39 10.69
C ALA A 444 22.30 42.47 10.62
N ARG A 445 22.50 43.46 9.75
CA ARG A 445 21.40 44.28 9.23
C ARG A 445 20.73 43.47 8.12
N SER A 446 19.41 43.31 8.18
CA SER A 446 18.64 42.72 7.10
C SER A 446 18.55 43.66 5.90
N ASP A 447 18.55 43.10 4.70
CA ASP A 447 18.14 43.84 3.50
C ASP A 447 16.62 44.14 3.58
N THR A 448 15.88 43.21 4.19
CA THR A 448 14.45 43.32 4.49
C THR A 448 14.15 44.34 5.60
N LYS A 449 13.30 45.34 5.32
CA LYS A 449 12.78 46.27 6.34
C LYS A 449 11.72 45.58 7.22
N LEU A 450 12.03 45.39 8.51
CA LEU A 450 11.11 44.86 9.51
C LEU A 450 10.39 45.98 10.27
N SER A 451 9.12 45.75 10.61
CA SER A 451 8.38 46.61 11.55
C SER A 451 8.83 46.30 12.99
N ALA A 452 8.69 47.26 13.92
CA ALA A 452 9.03 47.03 15.33
C ALA A 452 8.20 45.88 15.94
N GLN A 453 6.93 45.73 15.53
CA GLN A 453 6.08 44.62 15.94
C GLN A 453 6.55 43.29 15.34
N GLY A 454 6.90 43.25 14.05
CA GLY A 454 7.42 42.05 13.38
C GLY A 454 8.77 41.60 13.93
N LEU A 455 9.67 42.53 14.24
CA LEU A 455 10.95 42.22 14.90
C LEU A 455 10.73 41.65 16.31
N LYS A 456 9.81 42.22 17.09
CA LYS A 456 9.42 41.64 18.39
C LYS A 456 8.85 40.23 18.21
N GLY A 457 7.93 40.04 17.26
CA GLY A 457 7.34 38.73 16.97
C GLY A 457 8.38 37.67 16.57
N LEU A 458 9.35 38.02 15.72
CA LEU A 458 10.47 37.13 15.38
C LEU A 458 11.35 36.85 16.61
N THR A 459 11.58 37.83 17.47
CA THR A 459 12.31 37.64 18.74
C THR A 459 11.58 36.67 19.67
N ASP A 460 10.26 36.82 19.82
CA ASP A 460 9.41 35.93 20.62
C ASP A 460 9.41 34.49 20.06
N LEU A 461 9.42 34.32 18.73
CA LEU A 461 9.55 33.02 18.06
C LEU A 461 10.94 32.39 18.23
N VAL A 462 12.02 33.16 18.06
CA VAL A 462 13.40 32.69 18.26
C VAL A 462 13.61 32.26 19.71
N ASN A 463 13.10 33.02 20.68
CA ASN A 463 13.16 32.68 22.10
C ASN A 463 12.36 31.41 22.44
N LEU A 464 11.20 31.20 21.81
CA LEU A 464 10.41 29.96 21.93
C LEU A 464 11.24 28.75 21.45
N VAL A 465 11.78 28.82 20.23
CA VAL A 465 12.56 27.74 19.62
C VAL A 465 13.84 27.45 20.41
N LEU A 466 14.61 28.47 20.79
CA LEU A 466 15.83 28.31 21.59
C LEU A 466 15.55 27.74 22.99
N THR A 467 14.42 28.09 23.61
CA THR A 467 14.01 27.51 24.90
C THR A 467 13.60 26.04 24.74
N GLY A 468 12.85 25.71 23.68
CA GLY A 468 12.53 24.32 23.33
C GLY A 468 13.78 23.48 23.08
N ARG A 469 14.77 24.03 22.36
CA ARG A 469 16.08 23.38 22.16
C ARG A 469 16.83 23.14 23.45
N LYS A 470 16.91 24.15 24.33
CA LYS A 470 17.58 23.99 25.65
C LYS A 470 16.91 22.90 26.50
N LYS A 471 15.60 22.68 26.32
CA LYS A 471 14.86 21.59 26.96
C LYS A 471 15.21 20.19 26.41
N ILE A 472 15.74 20.08 25.18
CA ILE A 472 16.18 18.81 24.58
C ILE A 472 17.67 18.59 24.83
N THR A 473 18.48 19.64 24.79
CA THR A 473 19.93 19.57 25.09
C THR A 473 20.20 19.74 26.60
N GLY A 474 19.42 19.04 27.43
CA GLY A 474 19.58 19.02 28.88
C GLY A 474 20.58 17.95 29.34
N THR A 475 20.89 17.93 30.63
CA THR A 475 21.36 16.69 31.29
C THR A 475 20.20 15.70 31.38
N GLU A 476 20.48 14.39 31.48
CA GLU A 476 19.48 13.32 31.41
C GLU A 476 18.26 13.54 32.31
N ASP A 477 18.45 13.86 33.60
CA ASP A 477 17.38 14.16 34.57
C ASP A 477 16.55 15.44 34.28
N GLN A 478 16.90 16.21 33.25
CA GLN A 478 16.27 17.50 32.90
C GLN A 478 15.80 17.56 31.44
N GLN A 479 15.94 16.48 30.68
CA GLN A 479 15.55 16.46 29.29
C GLN A 479 14.03 16.33 29.13
N ALA A 480 13.44 17.24 28.35
CA ALA A 480 11.99 17.28 28.14
C ALA A 480 11.52 16.21 27.15
N SER A 481 10.55 15.41 27.60
CA SER A 481 9.83 14.45 26.76
C SER A 481 9.08 15.12 25.59
N PRO A 482 8.74 14.38 24.51
CA PRO A 482 7.87 14.87 23.45
C PRO A 482 6.53 15.42 23.97
N PHE A 483 5.98 14.79 25.01
CA PHE A 483 4.79 15.24 25.73
C PHE A 483 4.96 16.64 26.36
N GLU A 484 6.04 16.85 27.14
CA GLU A 484 6.32 18.16 27.75
C GLU A 484 6.58 19.26 26.71
N LEU A 485 7.14 18.90 25.55
CA LEU A 485 7.34 19.85 24.46
C LEU A 485 6.01 20.25 23.82
N VAL A 486 5.07 19.32 23.68
CA VAL A 486 3.67 19.61 23.28
C VAL A 486 2.99 20.50 24.33
N GLU A 487 3.07 20.18 25.63
CA GLU A 487 2.51 21.04 26.69
C GLU A 487 3.14 22.45 26.72
N TYR A 488 4.46 22.52 26.56
CA TYR A 488 5.21 23.78 26.46
C TYR A 488 4.70 24.64 25.30
N LEU A 489 4.49 24.03 24.12
CA LEU A 489 3.96 24.72 22.94
C LEU A 489 2.50 25.15 23.15
N ILE A 490 1.63 24.27 23.63
CA ILE A 490 0.22 24.59 23.96
C ILE A 490 0.15 25.83 24.86
N LYS A 491 0.96 25.83 25.94
CA LYS A 491 1.00 26.90 26.95
C LYS A 491 1.64 28.19 26.46
N LYS A 492 2.67 28.13 25.60
CA LYS A 492 3.39 29.32 25.11
C LYS A 492 2.79 29.95 23.86
N LEU A 493 1.97 29.21 23.10
CA LEU A 493 1.23 29.72 21.94
C LEU A 493 -0.20 30.16 22.29
N ASP A 494 -0.64 29.99 23.55
CA ASP A 494 -2.03 30.20 23.98
C ASP A 494 -3.01 29.40 23.09
N LEU A 495 -2.65 28.15 22.77
CA LEU A 495 -3.15 27.44 21.57
C LEU A 495 -4.69 27.29 21.54
N SER A 496 -5.32 26.99 22.68
CA SER A 496 -6.79 26.94 22.80
C SER A 496 -7.44 28.26 22.37
N LYS A 497 -6.99 29.40 22.92
CA LYS A 497 -7.50 30.74 22.57
C LYS A 497 -7.26 31.09 21.11
N PHE A 498 -6.12 30.68 20.55
CA PHE A 498 -5.81 30.88 19.13
C PHE A 498 -6.77 30.09 18.23
N LEU A 499 -7.00 28.81 18.53
CA LEU A 499 -7.93 27.97 17.77
C LEU A 499 -9.36 28.47 17.91
N GLN A 500 -9.83 28.78 19.12
CA GLN A 500 -11.17 29.31 19.38
C GLN A 500 -11.43 30.63 18.63
N LYS A 501 -10.42 31.50 18.53
CA LYS A 501 -10.53 32.76 17.78
C LYS A 501 -10.47 32.59 16.25
N LYS A 502 -9.76 31.58 15.75
CA LYS A 502 -9.52 31.37 14.32
C LYS A 502 -10.55 30.43 13.66
N TYR A 503 -11.09 29.50 14.43
CA TYR A 503 -11.99 28.43 14.00
C TYR A 503 -13.12 28.25 15.04
N PRO A 504 -14.01 29.24 15.23
CA PRO A 504 -15.03 29.17 16.29
C PRO A 504 -15.96 27.98 16.12
N ASP A 505 -16.40 27.70 14.89
CA ASP A 505 -17.41 26.66 14.59
C ASP A 505 -16.83 25.23 14.64
N ASP A 506 -15.52 25.07 14.40
CA ASP A 506 -14.80 23.79 14.45
C ASP A 506 -14.06 23.56 15.80
N TYR A 507 -14.14 24.51 16.74
CA TYR A 507 -13.17 24.61 17.85
C TYR A 507 -13.01 23.31 18.63
N GLU A 508 -14.11 22.68 19.02
CA GLU A 508 -14.11 21.48 19.87
C GLU A 508 -13.44 20.29 19.16
N THR A 509 -13.79 20.05 17.90
CA THR A 509 -13.17 19.02 17.04
C THR A 509 -11.67 19.24 16.86
N ARG A 510 -11.24 20.50 16.69
CA ARG A 510 -9.80 20.85 16.56
C ARG A 510 -9.08 20.73 17.89
N TRP A 511 -9.71 21.07 19.01
CA TRP A 511 -9.12 20.89 20.34
C TRP A 511 -8.97 19.40 20.69
N ALA A 512 -9.96 18.58 20.38
CA ALA A 512 -9.87 17.12 20.52
C ALA A 512 -8.69 16.53 19.74
N ASN A 513 -8.38 17.04 18.54
CA ASN A 513 -7.19 16.62 17.78
C ASN A 513 -5.86 17.00 18.47
N ILE A 514 -5.82 18.06 19.29
CA ILE A 514 -4.64 18.46 20.07
C ILE A 514 -4.51 17.62 21.33
N GLU A 515 -5.60 17.33 22.04
CA GLU A 515 -5.59 16.43 23.20
C GLU A 515 -5.26 14.98 22.76
N GLU A 516 -5.69 14.53 21.59
CA GLU A 516 -5.29 13.25 20.99
C GLU A 516 -3.78 13.21 20.67
N LEU A 517 -3.21 14.28 20.10
CA LEU A 517 -1.75 14.37 19.88
C LEU A 517 -0.98 14.35 21.23
N LYS A 518 -1.54 14.98 22.26
CA LYS A 518 -1.02 14.96 23.62
C LYS A 518 -1.12 13.57 24.25
N ALA A 519 -2.21 12.84 24.05
CA ALA A 519 -2.36 11.45 24.49
C ALA A 519 -1.34 10.53 23.80
N GLN A 520 -1.20 10.61 22.48
CA GLN A 520 -0.21 9.83 21.73
C GLN A 520 1.24 10.12 22.15
N THR A 521 1.57 11.36 22.51
CA THR A 521 2.89 11.70 23.05
C THR A 521 3.07 11.29 24.51
N ALA A 522 2.00 11.24 25.32
CA ALA A 522 2.02 10.67 26.66
C ALA A 522 2.25 9.15 26.61
N ASP A 523 1.50 8.42 25.78
CA ASP A 523 1.65 6.97 25.53
C ASP A 523 3.10 6.64 25.17
N LEU A 524 3.67 7.34 24.19
CA LEU A 524 5.07 7.16 23.76
C LEU A 524 6.05 7.44 24.90
N THR A 525 5.88 8.57 25.60
CA THR A 525 6.76 8.93 26.74
C THR A 525 6.69 7.88 27.86
N ALA A 526 5.51 7.35 28.13
CA ALA A 526 5.29 6.34 29.16
C ALA A 526 5.83 4.96 28.74
N ALA A 527 5.73 4.59 27.46
CA ALA A 527 6.36 3.38 26.92
C ALA A 527 7.89 3.48 27.01
N MET A 528 8.48 4.59 26.57
CA MET A 528 9.91 4.88 26.73
C MET A 528 10.36 4.77 28.19
N ALA A 529 9.61 5.37 29.13
CA ALA A 529 9.93 5.35 30.56
C ALA A 529 9.79 3.96 31.22
N ARG A 530 8.98 3.05 30.66
CA ARG A 530 8.87 1.65 31.10
C ARG A 530 9.91 0.72 30.45
N GLY A 531 10.71 1.21 29.49
CA GLY A 531 11.56 0.36 28.65
C GLY A 531 10.78 -0.45 27.60
N GLU A 532 9.52 -0.08 27.34
CA GLU A 532 8.63 -0.78 26.41
C GLU A 532 8.83 -0.29 24.97
N GLU A 533 9.64 -1.03 24.20
CA GLU A 533 9.45 -1.34 22.77
C GLU A 533 8.95 -0.23 21.81
N PHE A 534 9.46 0.99 21.94
CA PHE A 534 9.46 1.96 20.85
C PHE A 534 10.86 2.28 20.28
N LEU A 535 11.93 1.76 20.90
CA LEU A 535 13.31 2.24 20.67
C LEU A 535 14.35 1.16 20.31
N GLU A 536 14.19 -0.12 20.69
CA GLU A 536 15.15 -1.17 20.31
C GLU A 536 15.17 -1.45 18.79
N GLU A 537 14.14 -1.02 18.05
CA GLU A 537 14.00 -1.25 16.60
C GLU A 537 15.00 -0.47 15.73
N GLU A 538 15.83 0.41 16.30
CA GLU A 538 16.80 1.22 15.54
C GLU A 538 18.29 0.90 15.76
N VAL A 539 18.71 0.31 16.87
CA VAL A 539 20.14 0.04 17.10
C VAL A 539 20.58 -1.19 16.31
N LEU A 540 21.44 -1.03 15.29
CA LEU A 540 22.04 -2.17 14.59
C LEU A 540 23.07 -2.87 15.51
N PRO A 541 23.28 -4.19 15.36
CA PRO A 541 24.29 -4.90 16.15
C PRO A 541 25.70 -4.41 15.81
N ASP A 542 26.57 -4.30 16.82
CA ASP A 542 27.96 -3.92 16.61
C ASP A 542 28.69 -4.89 15.68
N ILE A 543 29.40 -4.33 14.70
CA ILE A 543 30.24 -5.06 13.76
C ILE A 543 31.71 -4.81 14.15
N GLU A 544 32.46 -5.90 14.35
CA GLU A 544 33.85 -5.81 14.80
C GLU A 544 34.71 -5.01 13.81
N GLY A 545 35.33 -3.93 14.31
CA GLY A 545 36.17 -3.03 13.52
C GLY A 545 35.43 -1.90 12.79
N LEU A 546 34.11 -1.76 12.94
CA LEU A 546 33.32 -0.69 12.31
C LEU A 546 32.65 0.20 13.37
N GLU A 547 33.10 1.46 13.48
CA GLU A 547 32.53 2.42 14.44
C GLU A 547 31.11 2.84 14.01
N GLN A 548 30.09 2.33 14.72
CA GLN A 548 28.74 2.87 14.65
C GLN A 548 28.69 4.27 15.28
N ARG A 549 27.85 5.14 14.71
CA ARG A 549 27.41 6.35 15.39
C ARG A 549 26.59 5.96 16.62
N LEU A 550 27.09 6.28 17.82
CA LEU A 550 26.34 6.11 19.07
C LEU A 550 25.03 6.91 19.00
N ILE A 551 23.91 6.18 18.98
CA ILE A 551 22.56 6.75 19.20
C ILE A 551 22.41 6.89 20.70
N ASN A 552 22.23 8.13 21.20
CA ASN A 552 21.95 8.36 22.63
C ASN A 552 20.42 8.37 22.81
N PRO A 553 19.79 7.33 23.41
CA PRO A 553 18.34 7.12 23.33
C PRO A 553 17.52 8.26 23.93
N ASN A 554 18.10 8.97 24.90
CA ASN A 554 17.50 10.15 25.52
C ASN A 554 17.58 11.36 24.58
N GLU A 555 18.78 11.76 24.11
CA GLU A 555 18.98 12.95 23.26
C GLU A 555 18.05 12.98 22.04
N ASP A 556 17.92 11.85 21.34
CA ASP A 556 17.28 11.79 20.02
C ASP A 556 15.77 11.46 20.07
N ALA A 557 15.15 11.39 21.26
CA ALA A 557 13.73 11.06 21.46
C ALA A 557 12.75 11.84 20.58
N LEU A 558 12.98 13.14 20.37
CA LEU A 558 12.14 13.97 19.49
C LEU A 558 12.39 13.66 18.01
N THR A 559 13.64 13.45 17.61
CA THR A 559 14.02 13.02 16.25
C THR A 559 13.30 11.73 15.88
N LEU A 560 13.24 10.76 16.80
CA LEU A 560 12.58 9.47 16.62
C LEU A 560 11.05 9.60 16.52
N PHE A 561 10.42 10.41 17.39
CA PHE A 561 8.99 10.73 17.29
C PHE A 561 8.62 11.33 15.92
N LEU A 562 9.38 12.34 15.47
CA LEU A 562 9.14 13.03 14.19
C LEU A 562 9.39 12.12 12.97
N ALA A 563 10.41 11.25 13.03
CA ALA A 563 10.67 10.27 11.98
C ALA A 563 9.57 9.19 11.91
N ASN A 564 9.11 8.69 13.05
CA ASN A 564 8.00 7.73 13.11
C ASN A 564 6.69 8.32 12.57
N ILE A 565 6.41 9.60 12.84
CA ILE A 565 5.28 10.31 12.23
C ILE A 565 5.45 10.44 10.71
N ALA A 566 6.63 10.79 10.20
CA ALA A 566 6.86 10.85 8.76
C ALA A 566 6.67 9.48 8.09
N LEU A 567 7.25 8.42 8.65
CA LEU A 567 7.14 7.06 8.13
C LEU A 567 5.76 6.40 8.38
N SER A 568 4.83 7.07 9.08
CA SER A 568 3.52 6.52 9.40
C SER A 568 2.56 6.47 8.21
N SER A 569 1.94 5.30 8.02
CA SER A 569 0.77 5.11 7.17
C SER A 569 -0.51 5.17 8.01
N GLU A 570 -1.55 5.86 7.55
CA GLU A 570 -2.79 6.15 8.31
C GLU A 570 -3.54 4.90 8.85
N ALA A 571 -3.27 3.71 8.31
CA ALA A 571 -3.76 2.42 8.81
C ALA A 571 -3.28 2.05 10.24
N GLN A 572 -2.57 2.93 10.95
CA GLN A 572 -2.00 2.71 12.29
C GLN A 572 -2.96 2.88 13.49
N ARG A 573 -4.26 3.18 13.28
CA ARG A 573 -5.19 3.41 14.40
C ARG A 573 -5.62 2.12 15.10
N LYS A 574 -4.87 1.81 16.16
CA LYS A 574 -5.00 0.87 17.29
C LYS A 574 -6.06 -0.24 17.19
N GLU A 575 -5.61 -1.45 17.51
CA GLU A 575 -6.43 -2.61 17.89
C GLU A 575 -6.36 -2.86 19.43
N ASP A 576 -5.80 -1.89 20.18
CA ASP A 576 -5.52 -1.95 21.62
C ASP A 576 -6.68 -1.46 22.52
N GLU A 577 -7.86 -1.17 21.95
CA GLU A 577 -9.06 -0.83 22.72
C GLU A 577 -9.84 -2.09 23.10
N ASN A 578 -10.47 -2.07 24.27
CA ASN A 578 -11.12 -3.24 24.86
C ASN A 578 -12.21 -3.78 23.90
N PRO A 579 -12.21 -5.07 23.50
CA PRO A 579 -13.06 -5.55 22.39
C PRO A 579 -14.57 -5.29 22.54
N ASP A 580 -15.05 -5.19 23.77
CA ASP A 580 -16.46 -4.93 24.11
C ASP A 580 -16.86 -3.44 24.00
N GLU A 581 -15.90 -2.51 23.90
CA GLU A 581 -16.14 -1.06 23.77
C GLU A 581 -15.96 -0.54 22.31
N ILE A 582 -15.43 -1.36 21.40
CA ILE A 582 -15.24 -0.98 20.00
C ILE A 582 -16.60 -0.76 19.32
N GLN A 583 -16.94 0.50 19.03
CA GLN A 583 -18.16 0.86 18.32
C GLN A 583 -18.20 0.18 16.93
N GLN A 584 -19.13 -0.76 16.76
CA GLN A 584 -19.20 -1.59 15.55
C GLN A 584 -19.57 -0.74 14.32
N HIS A 585 -18.79 -0.86 13.24
CA HIS A 585 -18.86 0.02 12.07
C HIS A 585 -18.52 -0.68 10.75
N VAL A 586 -19.17 -0.25 9.66
CA VAL A 586 -18.85 -0.67 8.29
C VAL A 586 -17.54 -0.01 7.84
N THR A 587 -16.65 -0.76 7.21
CA THR A 587 -15.40 -0.21 6.66
C THR A 587 -15.62 0.35 5.25
N ILE A 588 -15.20 1.59 5.00
CA ILE A 588 -15.07 2.16 3.65
C ILE A 588 -13.58 2.32 3.37
N SER A 589 -13.10 1.86 2.22
CA SER A 589 -11.69 2.07 1.83
C SER A 589 -11.52 2.14 0.32
N THR A 590 -10.31 2.48 -0.13
CA THR A 590 -9.92 2.26 -1.54
C THR A 590 -9.33 0.86 -1.69
N ILE A 591 -9.48 0.24 -2.86
CA ILE A 591 -8.90 -1.10 -3.11
C ILE A 591 -7.38 -1.12 -2.85
N HIS A 592 -6.68 -0.02 -3.16
CA HIS A 592 -5.25 0.19 -2.87
C HIS A 592 -4.90 0.19 -1.38
N ALA A 593 -5.78 0.71 -0.51
CA ALA A 593 -5.59 0.74 0.94
C ALA A 593 -6.10 -0.55 1.62
N ALA A 594 -6.96 -1.31 0.94
CA ALA A 594 -7.45 -2.62 1.35
C ALA A 594 -6.50 -3.79 1.04
N LYS A 595 -5.37 -3.55 0.35
CA LYS A 595 -4.34 -4.58 0.10
C LYS A 595 -3.83 -5.15 1.44
N GLY A 596 -3.60 -6.47 1.48
CA GLY A 596 -3.25 -7.21 2.70
C GLY A 596 -4.49 -7.66 3.50
N LEU A 597 -5.43 -6.75 3.74
CA LEU A 597 -6.66 -6.98 4.52
C LEU A 597 -7.61 -8.02 3.87
N GLU A 598 -8.66 -8.39 4.62
CA GLU A 598 -9.76 -9.29 4.24
C GLU A 598 -11.00 -9.08 5.13
N TRP A 599 -12.19 -9.38 4.60
CA TRP A 599 -13.48 -9.27 5.31
C TRP A 599 -14.46 -10.37 4.90
N PRO A 600 -15.40 -10.78 5.78
CA PRO A 600 -16.50 -11.68 5.44
C PRO A 600 -17.33 -11.26 4.23
N VAL A 601 -17.70 -9.97 4.15
CA VAL A 601 -18.55 -9.41 3.09
C VAL A 601 -17.89 -8.18 2.47
N VAL A 602 -17.79 -8.16 1.13
CA VAL A 602 -17.20 -7.06 0.38
C VAL A 602 -18.16 -6.54 -0.70
N PHE A 603 -18.31 -5.22 -0.76
CA PHE A 603 -18.97 -4.49 -1.85
C PHE A 603 -17.94 -3.73 -2.69
N ILE A 604 -18.05 -3.82 -4.01
CA ILE A 604 -17.25 -3.08 -4.99
C ILE A 604 -18.21 -2.29 -5.91
N PRO A 605 -18.66 -1.09 -5.49
CA PRO A 605 -19.55 -0.26 -6.28
C PRO A 605 -18.81 0.45 -7.43
N ALA A 606 -19.56 1.09 -8.31
CA ALA A 606 -19.04 1.84 -9.46
C ALA A 606 -18.14 1.02 -10.42
N CYS A 607 -18.52 -0.24 -10.70
CA CYS A 607 -17.86 -1.13 -11.66
C CYS A 607 -18.20 -0.78 -13.13
N TYR A 608 -17.88 0.45 -13.54
CA TYR A 608 -18.14 1.00 -14.87
C TYR A 608 -16.89 1.62 -15.52
N GLU A 609 -16.92 1.74 -16.84
CA GLU A 609 -15.84 2.33 -17.66
C GLU A 609 -15.51 3.78 -17.25
N GLY A 610 -14.23 4.03 -17.00
CA GLY A 610 -13.73 5.28 -16.45
C GLY A 610 -13.66 5.33 -14.92
N SER A 611 -14.30 4.38 -14.22
CA SER A 611 -14.11 4.08 -12.80
C SER A 611 -13.26 2.82 -12.62
N ILE A 612 -13.71 1.65 -13.10
CA ILE A 612 -12.91 0.42 -13.14
C ILE A 612 -13.10 -0.19 -14.55
N PRO A 613 -12.12 -0.07 -15.47
CA PRO A 613 -10.85 0.63 -15.33
C PRO A 613 -11.01 2.14 -15.15
N HIS A 614 -10.08 2.76 -14.43
CA HIS A 614 -10.06 4.21 -14.25
C HIS A 614 -9.66 4.94 -15.54
N SER A 615 -10.36 6.03 -15.85
CA SER A 615 -10.20 6.86 -17.08
C SER A 615 -8.81 7.51 -17.31
N ARG A 616 -7.85 7.26 -16.42
CA ARG A 616 -6.46 7.75 -16.50
C ARG A 616 -5.43 6.66 -16.14
N ALA A 617 -5.78 5.40 -16.34
CA ALA A 617 -4.84 4.29 -16.18
C ALA A 617 -4.02 4.11 -17.46
N ASP A 618 -2.69 4.12 -17.34
CA ASP A 618 -1.78 3.84 -18.45
C ASP A 618 -1.59 2.32 -18.67
N ASP A 619 -1.74 1.51 -17.62
CA ASP A 619 -1.82 0.04 -17.65
C ASP A 619 -3.26 -0.41 -17.31
N ILE A 620 -3.98 -0.95 -18.30
CA ILE A 620 -5.34 -1.50 -18.12
C ILE A 620 -5.30 -2.82 -17.33
N ASP A 621 -4.21 -3.58 -17.44
CA ASP A 621 -4.05 -4.82 -16.70
C ASP A 621 -3.64 -4.54 -15.23
N GLU A 622 -3.11 -3.35 -14.90
CA GLU A 622 -3.00 -2.89 -13.50
C GLU A 622 -4.40 -2.64 -12.89
N GLU A 623 -5.35 -2.07 -13.65
CA GLU A 623 -6.74 -1.93 -13.20
C GLU A 623 -7.46 -3.28 -13.08
N ARG A 624 -7.11 -4.26 -13.93
CA ARG A 624 -7.58 -5.66 -13.83
C ARG A 624 -7.04 -6.34 -12.58
N ARG A 625 -5.73 -6.24 -12.33
CA ARG A 625 -5.05 -6.68 -11.10
C ARG A 625 -5.65 -6.01 -9.87
N LEU A 626 -6.03 -4.74 -9.96
CA LEU A 626 -6.75 -4.02 -8.92
C LEU A 626 -8.14 -4.60 -8.64
N LEU A 627 -8.96 -4.85 -9.67
CA LEU A 627 -10.28 -5.51 -9.48
C LEU A 627 -10.12 -6.91 -8.86
N TYR A 628 -9.15 -7.70 -9.34
CA TYR A 628 -8.80 -9.00 -8.78
C TYR A 628 -8.39 -8.93 -7.29
N VAL A 629 -7.54 -7.96 -6.93
CA VAL A 629 -7.20 -7.68 -5.52
C VAL A 629 -8.46 -7.37 -4.72
N GLY A 630 -9.34 -6.50 -5.22
CA GLY A 630 -10.62 -6.14 -4.58
C GLY A 630 -11.52 -7.35 -4.31
N MET A 631 -11.78 -8.17 -5.34
CA MET A 631 -12.60 -9.38 -5.22
C MET A 631 -12.02 -10.37 -4.21
N THR A 632 -10.69 -10.55 -4.22
CA THR A 632 -9.97 -11.47 -3.31
C THR A 632 -9.77 -10.92 -1.89
N ARG A 633 -10.39 -9.79 -1.54
CA ARG A 633 -10.55 -9.37 -0.13
C ARG A 633 -11.73 -10.09 0.56
N ALA A 634 -12.70 -10.58 -0.21
CA ALA A 634 -13.89 -11.26 0.32
C ALA A 634 -13.57 -12.68 0.82
N GLN A 635 -14.12 -13.05 1.98
CA GLN A 635 -14.07 -14.41 2.49
C GLN A 635 -15.33 -15.20 2.08
N ALA A 636 -16.54 -14.71 2.40
CA ALA A 636 -17.78 -15.46 2.24
C ALA A 636 -18.72 -14.88 1.17
N LEU A 637 -18.96 -13.56 1.16
CA LEU A 637 -19.88 -12.91 0.20
C LEU A 637 -19.19 -11.75 -0.53
N LEU A 638 -19.49 -11.60 -1.82
CA LEU A 638 -18.93 -10.59 -2.70
C LEU A 638 -20.02 -9.96 -3.57
N TYR A 639 -20.07 -8.64 -3.59
CA TYR A 639 -21.04 -7.84 -4.34
C TYR A 639 -20.30 -6.85 -5.23
N LEU A 640 -20.63 -6.81 -6.52
CA LEU A 640 -20.22 -5.79 -7.48
C LEU A 640 -21.47 -5.06 -7.95
N SER A 641 -21.38 -3.74 -8.17
CA SER A 641 -22.49 -2.98 -8.72
C SER A 641 -22.06 -1.94 -9.76
N CYS A 642 -22.96 -1.72 -10.72
CA CYS A 642 -22.83 -0.74 -11.79
C CYS A 642 -24.12 0.09 -11.86
N PRO A 643 -24.10 1.39 -11.49
CA PRO A 643 -25.22 2.27 -11.78
C PRO A 643 -25.30 2.53 -13.30
N ASN A 644 -26.48 2.88 -13.80
CA ASN A 644 -26.73 3.34 -15.15
C ASN A 644 -26.42 4.85 -15.32
N LYS A 645 -26.33 5.59 -14.20
CA LYS A 645 -25.86 6.98 -14.14
C LYS A 645 -24.93 7.21 -12.94
N ASN A 646 -23.76 7.78 -13.20
CA ASN A 646 -22.75 8.08 -12.16
C ASN A 646 -23.16 9.25 -11.25
N SER A 647 -22.31 9.55 -10.26
CA SER A 647 -22.47 10.66 -9.30
C SER A 647 -22.49 12.08 -9.91
N GLN A 648 -22.26 12.22 -11.23
CA GLN A 648 -22.37 13.48 -11.98
C GLN A 648 -23.54 13.43 -13.00
N SER A 649 -24.44 12.45 -12.87
CA SER A 649 -25.59 12.17 -13.75
C SER A 649 -25.23 11.81 -15.20
N GLY A 650 -23.95 11.57 -15.51
CA GLY A 650 -23.53 11.03 -16.79
C GLY A 650 -23.84 9.54 -16.91
N GLU A 651 -24.21 9.09 -18.11
CA GLU A 651 -24.47 7.67 -18.40
C GLU A 651 -23.20 6.83 -18.27
N THR A 652 -23.37 5.57 -17.88
CA THR A 652 -22.26 4.65 -17.55
C THR A 652 -22.40 3.31 -18.27
N THR A 653 -21.28 2.81 -18.81
CA THR A 653 -21.17 1.48 -19.41
C THR A 653 -20.47 0.56 -18.43
N MET A 654 -21.02 -0.64 -18.20
CA MET A 654 -20.43 -1.63 -17.28
C MET A 654 -19.03 -2.04 -17.73
N SER A 655 -18.12 -2.25 -16.77
CA SER A 655 -16.70 -2.57 -17.02
C SER A 655 -16.51 -3.67 -18.07
N HIS A 656 -15.58 -3.48 -19.01
CA HIS A 656 -15.25 -4.50 -20.01
C HIS A 656 -14.72 -5.80 -19.37
N PHE A 657 -14.06 -5.69 -18.22
CA PHE A 657 -13.64 -6.83 -17.39
C PHE A 657 -14.82 -7.76 -17.01
N LEU A 658 -16.03 -7.19 -16.89
CA LEU A 658 -17.26 -7.87 -16.42
C LEU A 658 -18.25 -8.18 -17.56
N THR A 659 -17.93 -7.82 -18.81
CA THR A 659 -18.80 -8.06 -19.99
C THR A 659 -18.18 -8.99 -21.03
N GLN A 660 -16.98 -9.52 -20.79
CA GLN A 660 -16.39 -10.53 -21.67
C GLN A 660 -17.22 -11.82 -21.67
N ARG A 661 -17.37 -12.41 -22.86
CA ARG A 661 -18.27 -13.54 -23.13
C ARG A 661 -18.02 -14.72 -22.19
N GLY A 662 -19.04 -15.09 -21.42
CA GLY A 662 -19.04 -16.25 -20.51
C GLY A 662 -18.86 -15.89 -19.03
N ILE A 663 -18.33 -14.70 -18.72
CA ILE A 663 -18.12 -14.24 -17.34
C ILE A 663 -19.46 -14.07 -16.59
N GLU A 664 -20.52 -13.73 -17.30
CA GLU A 664 -21.90 -13.64 -16.79
C GLU A 664 -22.36 -14.91 -16.03
N ALA A 665 -21.85 -16.10 -16.37
CA ALA A 665 -22.19 -17.36 -15.70
C ALA A 665 -21.57 -17.52 -14.29
N PHE A 666 -20.65 -16.62 -13.92
CA PHE A 666 -19.95 -16.61 -12.63
C PHE A 666 -20.50 -15.57 -11.65
N PHE A 667 -21.61 -14.90 -11.99
CA PHE A 667 -22.27 -13.89 -11.15
C PHE A 667 -23.78 -14.10 -11.11
N GLU A 668 -24.41 -13.74 -9.99
CA GLU A 668 -25.87 -13.67 -9.85
C GLU A 668 -26.36 -12.22 -9.91
N THR A 669 -27.62 -12.00 -10.33
CA THR A 669 -28.17 -10.65 -10.54
C THR A 669 -29.00 -10.11 -9.36
N GLN A 670 -29.04 -10.84 -8.26
CA GLN A 670 -29.73 -10.53 -7.00
C GLN A 670 -28.88 -10.99 -5.81
N GLY A 671 -29.06 -10.36 -4.65
CA GLY A 671 -28.47 -10.81 -3.40
C GLY A 671 -28.79 -12.27 -3.03
N PRO A 672 -27.87 -12.99 -2.35
CA PRO A 672 -28.06 -14.39 -1.94
C PRO A 672 -29.24 -14.54 -1.00
N LYS A 673 -29.94 -15.68 -1.09
CA LYS A 673 -31.21 -15.95 -0.38
C LYS A 673 -31.03 -16.40 1.07
N LEU A 674 -29.79 -16.71 1.48
CA LEU A 674 -29.39 -17.06 2.86
C LEU A 674 -30.37 -18.06 3.53
N TYR A 675 -30.61 -19.18 2.88
CA TYR A 675 -31.21 -20.36 3.50
C TYR A 675 -30.26 -20.99 4.53
N ASP A 676 -30.80 -21.81 5.41
CA ASP A 676 -30.09 -22.45 6.54
C ASP A 676 -28.74 -23.06 6.13
N ASP A 677 -28.70 -23.82 5.03
CA ASP A 677 -27.47 -24.43 4.50
C ASP A 677 -26.41 -23.40 4.08
N ALA A 678 -26.83 -22.28 3.45
CA ALA A 678 -25.93 -21.20 3.06
C ALA A 678 -25.38 -20.45 4.29
N VAL A 679 -26.20 -20.26 5.34
CA VAL A 679 -25.71 -19.67 6.60
C VAL A 679 -24.77 -20.63 7.35
N ILE A 680 -24.97 -21.95 7.21
CA ILE A 680 -24.05 -22.98 7.74
C ILE A 680 -22.73 -23.02 6.94
N GLU A 681 -22.76 -22.88 5.61
CA GLU A 681 -21.57 -22.73 4.76
C GLU A 681 -20.79 -21.44 5.10
N LEU A 682 -21.51 -20.34 5.35
CA LEU A 682 -20.93 -19.06 5.77
C LEU A 682 -20.29 -19.18 7.16
N ALA A 683 -20.97 -19.75 8.15
CA ALA A 683 -20.40 -20.02 9.47
C ALA A 683 -19.12 -20.87 9.39
N ARG A 684 -19.12 -21.92 8.55
CA ARG A 684 -17.96 -22.79 8.30
C ARG A 684 -16.79 -22.03 7.66
N THR A 685 -17.07 -21.18 6.67
CA THR A 685 -16.05 -20.37 5.97
C THR A 685 -15.42 -19.35 6.91
N LEU A 686 -16.23 -18.67 7.72
CA LEU A 686 -15.79 -17.69 8.71
C LEU A 686 -15.22 -18.31 10.00
N ARG A 687 -15.30 -19.65 10.13
CA ARG A 687 -14.88 -20.42 11.32
C ARG A 687 -15.57 -19.96 12.61
N ARG A 688 -16.86 -19.65 12.52
CA ARG A 688 -17.72 -19.20 13.63
C ARG A 688 -18.72 -20.29 14.02
N ASP A 689 -19.22 -20.21 15.25
CA ASP A 689 -20.35 -21.05 15.67
C ASP A 689 -21.58 -20.79 14.79
N LYS A 690 -22.29 -21.86 14.43
CA LYS A 690 -23.53 -21.74 13.65
C LYS A 690 -24.67 -21.19 14.52
N PRO A 691 -25.51 -20.26 14.03
CA PRO A 691 -26.74 -19.88 14.70
C PRO A 691 -27.66 -21.08 14.95
N ALA A 692 -28.49 -21.01 15.99
CA ALA A 692 -29.53 -22.01 16.21
C ALA A 692 -30.63 -21.88 15.15
N LEU A 693 -31.16 -23.01 14.68
CA LEU A 693 -32.21 -23.05 13.64
C LEU A 693 -33.43 -22.17 13.99
N LYS A 694 -33.79 -22.08 15.28
CA LYS A 694 -34.85 -21.16 15.73
C LYS A 694 -34.54 -19.69 15.36
N GLN A 695 -33.30 -19.24 15.58
CA GLN A 695 -32.89 -17.85 15.32
C GLN A 695 -32.95 -17.52 13.82
N LEU A 696 -32.58 -18.48 12.95
CA LEU A 696 -32.66 -18.32 11.49
C LEU A 696 -34.12 -18.18 11.02
N ILE A 697 -35.00 -19.04 11.53
CA ILE A 697 -36.45 -18.99 11.24
C ILE A 697 -37.06 -17.68 11.76
N GLU A 698 -36.73 -17.31 12.99
CA GLU A 698 -37.19 -16.07 13.65
C GLU A 698 -36.75 -14.84 12.86
N ALA A 699 -35.46 -14.69 12.57
CA ALA A 699 -34.92 -13.57 11.80
C ALA A 699 -35.52 -13.46 10.39
N ARG A 700 -35.70 -14.59 9.67
CA ARG A 700 -36.36 -14.59 8.35
C ARG A 700 -37.85 -14.25 8.43
N SER A 701 -38.52 -14.60 9.53
CA SER A 701 -39.93 -14.26 9.74
C SER A 701 -40.14 -12.78 10.13
N THR A 702 -39.15 -12.16 10.75
CA THR A 702 -39.20 -10.75 11.20
C THR A 702 -38.76 -9.76 10.12
N TYR A 703 -37.88 -10.13 9.19
CA TYR A 703 -37.37 -9.22 8.16
C TYR A 703 -38.36 -9.05 6.99
N GLU A 704 -38.90 -7.84 6.82
CA GLU A 704 -39.99 -7.55 5.86
C GLU A 704 -39.72 -7.93 4.40
N ASN A 705 -38.46 -7.89 3.96
CA ASN A 705 -38.05 -8.11 2.57
C ASN A 705 -36.86 -9.09 2.47
N PRO A 706 -37.08 -10.41 2.61
CA PRO A 706 -35.99 -11.39 2.67
C PRO A 706 -35.28 -11.62 1.33
N GLU A 707 -35.89 -11.26 0.21
CA GLU A 707 -35.36 -11.40 -1.15
C GLU A 707 -34.93 -10.02 -1.70
N ASP A 708 -33.84 -9.94 -2.49
CA ASP A 708 -33.39 -8.71 -3.17
C ASP A 708 -34.29 -8.39 -4.39
N ALA A 709 -35.54 -8.04 -4.10
CA ALA A 709 -36.62 -7.82 -5.06
C ALA A 709 -37.08 -6.35 -5.17
N HIS A 710 -36.60 -5.46 -4.29
CA HIS A 710 -37.00 -4.05 -4.30
C HIS A 710 -36.52 -3.32 -5.56
N TRP A 711 -35.24 -3.50 -5.92
CA TRP A 711 -34.64 -2.91 -7.11
C TRP A 711 -34.79 -3.84 -8.32
N PRO A 712 -35.38 -3.38 -9.44
CA PRO A 712 -35.43 -4.10 -10.71
C PRO A 712 -34.06 -4.56 -11.22
N ILE A 713 -33.99 -5.79 -11.76
CA ILE A 713 -32.76 -6.41 -12.28
C ILE A 713 -32.22 -5.67 -13.53
N ASP A 714 -33.09 -5.01 -14.28
CA ASP A 714 -32.72 -4.20 -15.45
C ASP A 714 -32.07 -2.85 -15.10
N GLY A 715 -31.99 -2.49 -13.81
CA GLY A 715 -31.48 -1.21 -13.35
C GLY A 715 -32.44 -0.04 -13.61
N THR A 716 -33.73 -0.30 -13.78
CA THR A 716 -34.79 0.73 -13.73
C THR A 716 -35.21 1.03 -12.29
N PHE A 717 -35.89 2.16 -12.07
CA PHE A 717 -36.41 2.51 -10.75
C PHE A 717 -37.62 1.62 -10.37
N PRO A 718 -37.83 1.33 -9.08
CA PRO A 718 -39.03 0.63 -8.61
C PRO A 718 -40.30 1.35 -9.06
N LYS A 719 -41.37 0.61 -9.37
CA LYS A 719 -42.62 1.19 -9.89
C LYS A 719 -43.24 2.23 -8.95
N SER A 720 -43.04 2.09 -7.64
CA SER A 720 -43.43 3.04 -6.60
C SER A 720 -42.62 4.34 -6.58
N GLU A 721 -41.36 4.33 -7.04
CA GLU A 721 -40.54 5.54 -7.19
C GLU A 721 -40.80 6.23 -8.55
N ASN A 722 -41.01 5.47 -9.63
CA ASN A 722 -41.43 6.03 -10.93
C ASN A 722 -42.70 6.87 -10.78
N THR A 723 -43.73 6.37 -10.10
CA THR A 723 -44.97 7.14 -9.81
C THR A 723 -44.77 8.41 -8.97
N ARG A 724 -43.58 8.67 -8.42
CA ARG A 724 -43.24 9.91 -7.72
C ARG A 724 -42.61 10.97 -8.63
N TRP A 725 -42.14 10.58 -9.82
CA TRP A 725 -41.66 11.47 -10.88
C TRP A 725 -42.67 11.58 -12.03
N ASP A 726 -43.35 10.49 -12.37
CA ASP A 726 -44.39 10.42 -13.42
C ASP A 726 -45.70 11.12 -13.03
N GLN A 727 -45.87 11.58 -11.78
CA GLN A 727 -46.97 12.49 -11.44
C GLN A 727 -46.95 13.83 -12.21
N GLY A 728 -45.90 14.09 -13.01
CA GLY A 728 -45.87 15.15 -14.01
C GLY A 728 -46.36 14.79 -15.42
N ARG A 729 -46.50 13.51 -15.80
CA ARG A 729 -46.83 13.08 -17.19
C ARG A 729 -47.60 11.76 -17.30
N GLU A 730 -48.43 11.67 -18.32
CA GLU A 730 -49.11 10.45 -18.82
C GLU A 730 -50.14 9.79 -17.88
N ILE A 731 -51.34 10.40 -17.86
CA ILE A 731 -52.58 9.63 -17.74
C ILE A 731 -52.98 9.21 -19.17
N GLU A 732 -52.90 7.92 -19.49
CA GLU A 732 -53.53 7.36 -20.70
C GLU A 732 -54.61 6.34 -20.31
N PHE A 733 -55.81 6.52 -20.87
CA PHE A 733 -56.97 5.68 -20.58
C PHE A 733 -56.90 4.33 -21.30
N LYS A 734 -57.28 3.26 -20.60
CA LYS A 734 -57.88 2.07 -21.25
C LYS A 734 -59.19 1.71 -20.58
N GLU A 735 -60.26 1.73 -21.37
CA GLU A 735 -61.58 1.26 -20.97
C GLU A 735 -61.65 -0.28 -20.98
N GLY A 736 -62.62 -0.81 -20.23
CA GLY A 736 -63.19 -2.13 -20.47
C GLY A 736 -62.52 -3.30 -19.76
N ILE A 737 -63.05 -3.66 -18.57
CA ILE A 737 -63.94 -4.82 -18.39
C ILE A 737 -64.33 -4.97 -16.89
N TYR A 738 -65.63 -5.09 -16.63
CA TYR A 738 -66.31 -5.38 -15.35
C TYR A 738 -65.77 -4.74 -14.04
N ALA A 739 -66.17 -3.49 -13.77
CA ALA A 739 -66.24 -2.96 -12.40
C ALA A 739 -67.57 -3.37 -11.74
N ASN A 740 -67.51 -4.02 -10.56
CA ASN A 740 -68.70 -4.49 -9.84
C ASN A 740 -69.16 -3.46 -8.78
N LYS A 741 -70.47 -3.21 -8.65
CA LYS A 741 -71.02 -2.10 -7.84
C LYS A 741 -71.00 -2.38 -6.33
N ARG A 742 -70.43 -1.47 -5.52
CA ARG A 742 -70.79 -1.08 -4.12
C ARG A 742 -69.69 -0.16 -3.53
N ARG A 743 -69.97 0.81 -2.64
CA ARG A 743 -71.19 1.60 -2.38
C ARG A 743 -70.76 2.94 -1.76
N ARG A 744 -71.45 4.03 -2.12
CA ARG A 744 -71.09 5.44 -1.88
C ARG A 744 -71.49 5.96 -0.48
N THR A 745 -70.62 6.79 0.10
CA THR A 745 -70.88 7.91 1.05
C THR A 745 -69.71 8.91 0.88
N ASP A 746 -69.78 9.95 0.05
CA ASP A 746 -70.41 11.26 0.31
C ASP A 746 -69.79 12.05 1.47
N ASN A 747 -68.99 13.09 1.15
CA ASN A 747 -69.39 14.48 1.38
C ASN A 747 -68.62 15.49 0.48
N ASP A 748 -69.20 16.68 0.32
CA ASP A 748 -68.85 17.94 -0.41
C ASP A 748 -67.40 18.20 -0.92
N GLN A 749 -67.18 18.73 -2.15
CA GLN A 749 -67.52 20.07 -2.74
C GLN A 749 -66.66 21.23 -2.18
N GLN A 750 -66.09 22.19 -2.94
CA GLN A 750 -66.50 22.83 -4.21
C GLN A 750 -65.31 23.24 -5.15
N ASN A 751 -65.55 23.18 -6.48
CA ASN A 751 -65.11 23.99 -7.65
C ASN A 751 -64.04 25.12 -7.51
N GLY A 752 -63.21 25.50 -8.52
CA GLY A 752 -63.05 25.19 -9.97
C GLY A 752 -62.19 26.32 -10.65
N PRO A 753 -62.07 26.48 -11.99
CA PRO A 753 -62.47 25.66 -13.14
C PRO A 753 -61.35 25.40 -14.22
N THR A 754 -61.68 24.70 -15.32
CA THR A 754 -60.82 24.35 -16.50
C THR A 754 -60.98 25.35 -17.68
N VAL A 755 -60.36 25.32 -18.89
CA VAL A 755 -59.49 24.41 -19.74
C VAL A 755 -58.71 25.35 -20.74
N PRO A 756 -58.04 25.06 -21.92
CA PRO A 756 -57.81 23.87 -22.80
C PRO A 756 -56.31 23.50 -23.07
N VAL A 757 -56.05 22.53 -23.99
CA VAL A 757 -54.75 22.24 -24.68
C VAL A 757 -55.02 21.74 -26.13
N ALA A 758 -54.08 21.91 -27.07
CA ALA A 758 -53.96 21.15 -28.35
C ALA A 758 -52.50 21.20 -28.87
N GLY A 759 -51.94 20.23 -29.63
CA GLY A 759 -52.40 18.91 -30.08
C GLY A 759 -51.42 18.24 -31.08
N PHE A 760 -51.80 17.08 -31.66
CA PHE A 760 -51.18 16.32 -32.80
C PHE A 760 -50.02 15.29 -32.59
N MET A 761 -49.96 14.37 -33.57
CA MET A 761 -49.26 13.06 -33.69
C MET A 761 -49.35 12.61 -35.19
N PRO A 762 -48.82 11.45 -35.68
CA PRO A 762 -47.52 10.78 -35.44
C PRO A 762 -46.87 10.10 -36.72
N ALA A 763 -45.77 9.35 -36.50
CA ALA A 763 -45.41 8.04 -37.13
C ALA A 763 -44.89 7.86 -38.58
N SER A 764 -43.91 6.94 -38.73
CA SER A 764 -43.84 5.87 -39.77
C SER A 764 -42.67 4.87 -39.50
N LYS A 765 -42.63 3.72 -40.20
CA LYS A 765 -41.65 2.60 -40.08
C LYS A 765 -41.30 2.02 -41.47
N VAL A 766 -40.11 1.41 -41.66
CA VAL A 766 -39.81 0.25 -42.56
C VAL A 766 -38.33 -0.20 -42.40
N THR A 767 -37.88 -1.32 -42.98
CA THR A 767 -37.75 -2.65 -42.32
C THR A 767 -36.87 -3.63 -43.14
N MET A 768 -35.91 -4.33 -42.49
CA MET A 768 -35.15 -5.54 -42.92
C MET A 768 -34.20 -5.50 -44.15
N GLN A 769 -32.98 -6.05 -44.01
CA GLN A 769 -32.57 -7.38 -44.55
C GLN A 769 -31.07 -7.74 -44.22
N ASN A 770 -30.68 -8.99 -44.51
CA ASN A 770 -29.37 -9.67 -44.32
C ASN A 770 -29.14 -10.56 -45.60
N PRO A 771 -28.00 -11.27 -45.91
CA PRO A 771 -26.95 -11.82 -45.03
C PRO A 771 -25.49 -11.91 -45.62
N ALA A 772 -24.66 -12.80 -45.04
CA ALA A 772 -23.36 -13.36 -45.51
C ALA A 772 -22.10 -12.47 -45.44
N GLY A 773 -20.88 -13.00 -45.25
CA GLY A 773 -20.47 -14.37 -44.86
C GLY A 773 -19.13 -14.82 -45.48
N PHE A 774 -18.11 -15.17 -44.69
CA PHE A 774 -16.82 -15.77 -45.15
C PHE A 774 -16.13 -16.62 -44.05
N SER A 775 -15.15 -17.46 -44.40
CA SER A 775 -14.64 -18.55 -43.55
C SER A 775 -13.11 -18.57 -43.33
N THR A 776 -12.73 -18.89 -42.08
CA THR A 776 -11.54 -19.64 -41.61
C THR A 776 -10.19 -19.55 -42.35
N ALA A 777 -9.14 -19.21 -41.59
CA ALA A 777 -7.79 -19.75 -41.75
C ALA A 777 -7.32 -20.39 -40.42
N SER A 778 -6.37 -21.33 -40.48
CA SER A 778 -5.89 -22.07 -39.30
C SER A 778 -4.36 -22.09 -39.27
N MET A 779 -3.76 -21.96 -38.08
CA MET A 779 -2.31 -22.12 -37.87
C MET A 779 -2.03 -22.96 -36.62
N THR A 780 -0.98 -23.79 -36.69
CA THR A 780 -0.66 -24.82 -35.70
C THR A 780 0.43 -24.35 -34.73
N ILE A 781 0.27 -24.65 -33.44
CA ILE A 781 1.19 -24.25 -32.36
C ILE A 781 2.23 -25.36 -32.10
N PRO A 782 3.54 -25.06 -31.96
CA PRO A 782 4.55 -26.04 -31.57
C PRO A 782 4.60 -26.23 -30.04
N PRO A 783 4.70 -27.48 -29.52
CA PRO A 783 4.68 -27.73 -28.08
C PRO A 783 6.08 -27.89 -27.47
N LYS A 784 6.34 -27.21 -26.33
CA LYS A 784 6.85 -27.79 -25.06
C LYS A 784 7.24 -26.73 -24.02
N ILE A 785 6.57 -26.76 -22.87
CA ILE A 785 7.14 -26.44 -21.55
C ILE A 785 6.75 -27.60 -20.63
N MET A 786 7.62 -27.97 -19.69
CA MET A 786 7.44 -29.17 -18.84
C MET A 786 7.49 -28.78 -17.36
N THR A 787 6.58 -29.30 -16.55
CA THR A 787 6.43 -28.87 -15.14
C THR A 787 7.53 -29.43 -14.24
N ALA A 788 7.88 -28.69 -13.18
CA ALA A 788 8.87 -29.12 -12.20
C ALA A 788 8.49 -30.46 -11.52
N ALA A 789 7.19 -30.71 -11.30
CA ALA A 789 6.70 -32.00 -10.82
C ALA A 789 7.02 -33.14 -11.80
N SER A 790 6.76 -32.96 -13.09
CA SER A 790 7.11 -33.95 -14.12
C SER A 790 8.62 -34.16 -14.23
N ARG A 791 9.43 -33.11 -14.08
CA ARG A 791 10.90 -33.22 -14.09
C ARG A 791 11.46 -33.86 -12.81
N MET A 792 10.85 -33.63 -11.64
CA MET A 792 11.19 -34.38 -10.42
C MET A 792 10.73 -35.84 -10.52
N GLN A 793 9.63 -36.13 -11.21
CA GLN A 793 9.19 -37.49 -11.45
C GLN A 793 10.13 -38.24 -12.42
N GLU A 794 10.66 -37.56 -13.46
CA GLU A 794 11.76 -38.07 -14.30
C GLU A 794 13.09 -38.21 -13.55
N LEU A 795 13.44 -37.27 -12.66
CA LEU A 795 14.68 -37.35 -11.87
C LEU A 795 14.59 -38.46 -10.82
N ASN A 796 13.44 -38.63 -10.18
CA ASN A 796 13.20 -39.73 -9.24
C ASN A 796 13.16 -41.07 -9.98
N SER A 797 12.50 -41.19 -11.14
CA SER A 797 12.54 -42.43 -11.92
C SER A 797 13.94 -42.73 -12.47
N ALA A 798 14.71 -41.71 -12.87
CA ALA A 798 16.11 -41.89 -13.26
C ALA A 798 17.02 -42.26 -12.07
N GLN A 799 16.75 -41.78 -10.86
CA GLN A 799 17.44 -42.20 -9.64
C GLN A 799 17.03 -43.60 -9.17
N GLU A 800 15.77 -43.98 -9.32
CA GLU A 800 15.28 -45.33 -9.03
C GLU A 800 15.82 -46.32 -10.07
N GLU A 801 15.83 -45.98 -11.36
CA GLU A 801 16.52 -46.76 -12.40
C GLU A 801 18.03 -46.82 -12.16
N ALA A 802 18.68 -45.74 -11.73
CA ALA A 802 20.10 -45.77 -11.37
C ALA A 802 20.34 -46.71 -10.18
N ARG A 803 19.51 -46.66 -9.13
CA ARG A 803 19.54 -47.61 -8.01
C ARG A 803 19.31 -49.05 -8.45
N LEU A 804 18.32 -49.31 -9.30
CA LEU A 804 18.01 -50.65 -9.80
C LEU A 804 19.15 -51.20 -10.66
N ARG A 805 19.74 -50.38 -11.53
CA ARG A 805 20.95 -50.73 -12.29
C ARG A 805 22.15 -50.99 -11.37
N ASP A 806 22.31 -50.24 -10.28
CA ASP A 806 23.36 -50.44 -9.29
C ASP A 806 23.14 -51.71 -8.43
N ILE A 807 21.88 -52.07 -8.18
CA ILE A 807 21.46 -53.31 -7.50
C ILE A 807 21.65 -54.54 -8.39
N ASP A 808 21.34 -54.46 -9.69
CA ASP A 808 21.55 -55.56 -10.62
C ASP A 808 23.03 -55.70 -11.02
N ALA A 809 23.79 -54.60 -11.11
CA ALA A 809 25.25 -54.65 -11.22
C ALA A 809 25.90 -55.39 -10.04
N ARG A 810 25.34 -55.27 -8.83
CA ARG A 810 25.75 -56.02 -7.63
C ARG A 810 25.29 -57.49 -7.61
N LYS A 811 24.48 -57.94 -8.59
CA LYS A 811 24.02 -59.35 -8.74
C LYS A 811 24.66 -60.09 -9.92
N ALA A 812 25.47 -59.44 -10.74
CA ALA A 812 26.17 -60.10 -11.85
C ALA A 812 27.28 -61.04 -11.33
N PRO A 813 27.33 -62.32 -11.76
CA PRO A 813 28.32 -63.28 -11.26
C PRO A 813 29.72 -63.03 -11.83
N VAL A 814 30.75 -63.20 -10.99
CA VAL A 814 32.16 -62.95 -11.33
C VAL A 814 32.64 -63.88 -12.45
N LYS A 815 32.75 -63.36 -13.67
CA LYS A 815 33.51 -63.98 -14.77
C LYS A 815 34.91 -63.36 -14.85
N LYS A 816 35.94 -64.20 -14.69
CA LYS A 816 37.33 -63.87 -15.02
C LYS A 816 37.43 -63.52 -16.51
N ASN A 817 38.18 -62.48 -16.85
CA ASN A 817 38.69 -62.28 -18.21
C ASN A 817 40.20 -62.04 -18.18
N LYS A 818 40.89 -62.49 -19.23
CA LYS A 818 42.29 -62.14 -19.51
C LYS A 818 42.34 -60.74 -20.15
N ALA A 819 43.52 -60.11 -20.10
CA ALA A 819 43.77 -58.86 -20.80
C ALA A 819 43.87 -59.04 -22.33
N ALA A 820 43.48 -57.99 -23.07
CA ALA A 820 44.04 -57.62 -24.38
C ALA A 820 43.74 -56.13 -24.66
N GLU A 821 44.54 -55.52 -25.53
CA GLU A 821 44.41 -54.12 -25.97
C GLU A 821 43.21 -53.89 -26.90
N GLY A 822 42.91 -52.62 -27.25
CA GLY A 822 41.92 -52.32 -28.31
C GLY A 822 41.52 -50.85 -28.40
N SER A 823 42.15 -50.10 -29.30
CA SER A 823 41.88 -48.68 -29.59
C SER A 823 40.59 -48.41 -30.38
N ALA A 824 40.01 -47.22 -30.16
CA ALA A 824 39.29 -46.41 -31.17
C ALA A 824 37.91 -46.90 -31.70
N SER A 825 37.04 -46.07 -32.29
CA SER A 825 36.74 -44.61 -32.12
C SER A 825 35.48 -44.21 -32.93
N ILE A 826 35.03 -42.95 -32.80
CA ILE A 826 34.37 -42.13 -33.84
C ILE A 826 32.98 -42.57 -34.40
N MET A 827 31.96 -41.75 -34.08
CA MET A 827 30.86 -41.26 -34.96
C MET A 827 29.89 -42.25 -35.66
N SER A 828 28.68 -41.86 -36.13
CA SER A 828 27.74 -40.76 -35.81
C SER A 828 26.39 -41.00 -36.56
N PHE A 829 25.55 -39.96 -36.64
CA PHE A 829 24.34 -39.80 -37.48
C PHE A 829 23.01 -40.49 -37.14
N PHE A 830 22.05 -39.59 -36.92
CA PHE A 830 20.58 -39.70 -36.94
C PHE A 830 19.97 -40.65 -38.01
N GLY A 831 18.86 -41.29 -37.64
CA GLY A 831 17.94 -41.95 -38.58
C GLY A 831 16.56 -42.30 -37.98
N LYS A 832 15.59 -41.38 -38.07
CA LYS A 832 14.14 -41.67 -37.96
C LYS A 832 13.59 -41.83 -39.39
N PRO A 833 12.53 -42.62 -39.68
CA PRO A 833 11.16 -42.06 -39.53
C PRO A 833 9.96 -43.06 -39.40
N LYS A 834 8.76 -42.47 -39.41
CA LYS A 834 7.43 -43.01 -39.76
C LYS A 834 6.62 -43.77 -38.69
N ALA A 835 5.32 -43.79 -38.94
CA ALA A 835 4.22 -44.21 -38.07
C ALA A 835 3.05 -44.73 -38.93
N ALA A 836 2.07 -45.39 -38.29
CA ALA A 836 0.79 -45.76 -38.89
C ALA A 836 -0.32 -45.77 -37.81
N SER A 837 -1.57 -45.67 -38.23
CA SER A 837 -2.76 -45.62 -37.37
C SER A 837 -3.63 -46.87 -37.52
N THR A 838 -4.47 -47.17 -36.52
CA THR A 838 -5.90 -47.56 -36.65
C THR A 838 -6.50 -48.07 -35.31
N GLY A 839 -7.82 -48.04 -35.23
CA GLY A 839 -8.70 -48.82 -34.35
C GLY A 839 -10.09 -48.83 -35.03
N PRO A 840 -11.21 -49.06 -34.32
CA PRO A 840 -11.43 -49.80 -33.07
C PRO A 840 -12.49 -50.92 -33.25
N GLN A 841 -12.71 -51.79 -32.25
CA GLN A 841 -13.93 -52.63 -32.17
C GLN A 841 -14.38 -52.87 -30.72
N SER A 842 -15.64 -53.28 -30.56
CA SER A 842 -16.38 -53.36 -29.29
C SER A 842 -17.43 -54.48 -29.28
N LEU A 843 -17.53 -55.20 -28.16
CA LEU A 843 -18.65 -56.05 -27.72
C LEU A 843 -18.75 -55.86 -26.19
N GLU A 844 -19.88 -55.46 -25.59
CA GLU A 844 -21.12 -56.23 -25.36
C GLU A 844 -20.97 -57.49 -24.48
N LEU A 845 -21.93 -57.92 -23.65
CA LEU A 845 -22.99 -57.25 -22.85
C LEU A 845 -23.70 -58.38 -22.07
N THR A 846 -23.91 -58.30 -20.75
CA THR A 846 -25.05 -58.97 -20.07
C THR A 846 -25.23 -58.56 -18.60
N ARG A 847 -26.47 -58.64 -18.11
CA ARG A 847 -26.87 -58.58 -16.69
C ARG A 847 -27.75 -59.79 -16.38
N THR A 848 -27.74 -60.27 -15.14
CA THR A 848 -28.90 -60.91 -14.46
C THR A 848 -28.60 -61.05 -12.95
N SER A 849 -29.60 -61.45 -12.16
CA SER A 849 -29.60 -61.31 -10.69
C SER A 849 -30.27 -62.47 -9.95
N SER A 850 -29.71 -62.93 -8.83
CA SER A 850 -30.41 -63.69 -7.76
C SER A 850 -29.48 -63.87 -6.52
N VAL A 851 -30.04 -64.35 -5.40
CA VAL A 851 -29.51 -64.30 -4.02
C VAL A 851 -30.00 -65.56 -3.28
N PRO A 852 -29.15 -66.36 -2.58
CA PRO A 852 -28.93 -66.12 -1.14
C PRO A 852 -27.55 -66.52 -0.53
N GLU A 853 -27.38 -66.09 0.72
CA GLU A 853 -26.64 -66.64 1.88
C GLU A 853 -25.56 -67.75 1.75
N THR A 854 -24.48 -67.62 2.54
CA THR A 854 -24.13 -68.62 3.59
C THR A 854 -23.07 -68.14 4.61
N HIS A 855 -23.31 -68.48 5.89
CA HIS A 855 -22.41 -68.69 7.05
C HIS A 855 -21.24 -67.74 7.45
N ALA A 856 -21.28 -67.36 8.74
CA ALA A 856 -20.11 -67.08 9.59
C ALA A 856 -20.38 -67.53 11.05
N PRO A 857 -19.41 -68.19 11.74
CA PRO A 857 -19.38 -68.24 13.21
C PRO A 857 -17.95 -68.20 13.82
N PRO A 858 -17.76 -68.21 15.15
CA PRO A 858 -18.41 -67.39 16.18
C PRO A 858 -17.41 -66.78 17.21
N ARG A 859 -17.92 -66.04 18.20
CA ARG A 859 -17.17 -65.51 19.37
C ARG A 859 -17.98 -65.74 20.66
N PRO A 860 -17.38 -66.21 21.78
CA PRO A 860 -18.06 -66.26 23.09
C PRO A 860 -17.19 -65.67 24.25
N PRO A 861 -17.70 -65.52 25.50
CA PRO A 861 -18.91 -64.77 25.87
C PRO A 861 -18.82 -63.99 27.23
N ALA A 862 -19.85 -63.16 27.54
CA ALA A 862 -20.40 -62.85 28.89
C ALA A 862 -19.53 -62.10 29.97
N SER A 863 -20.07 -61.39 30.99
CA SER A 863 -21.41 -60.81 31.26
C SER A 863 -21.43 -59.75 32.40
N MET A 864 -22.47 -58.89 32.42
CA MET A 864 -22.89 -57.87 33.42
C MET A 864 -23.30 -58.46 34.82
N PRO A 865 -23.37 -57.69 35.95
CA PRO A 865 -24.41 -56.67 36.22
C PRO A 865 -24.07 -55.48 37.19
N ARG A 866 -25.11 -54.77 37.67
CA ARG A 866 -25.16 -53.44 38.36
C ARG A 866 -25.11 -53.51 39.90
N HIS A 867 -24.72 -52.41 40.58
CA HIS A 867 -25.47 -51.60 41.59
C HIS A 867 -24.52 -50.59 42.31
N VAL A 868 -24.78 -49.28 42.32
CA VAL A 868 -25.51 -48.45 43.34
C VAL A 868 -24.88 -48.40 44.75
N SER A 869 -24.24 -47.28 45.11
CA SER A 869 -24.47 -46.50 46.35
C SER A 869 -23.58 -45.25 46.47
N ASN A 870 -24.14 -44.15 46.97
CA ASN A 870 -23.45 -43.00 47.62
C ASN A 870 -23.97 -42.96 49.08
N PRO A 871 -23.30 -42.36 50.11
CA PRO A 871 -23.54 -40.93 50.37
C PRO A 871 -22.52 -40.12 51.27
N LEU A 872 -22.71 -38.79 51.30
CA LEU A 872 -22.55 -37.82 52.43
C LEU A 872 -21.16 -37.44 53.04
N ASN A 873 -20.87 -36.13 52.95
CA ASN A 873 -20.47 -35.13 54.00
C ASN A 873 -19.25 -35.35 54.94
N ASP A 874 -18.60 -34.33 55.53
CA ASP A 874 -18.74 -32.85 55.56
C ASP A 874 -17.31 -32.20 55.68
N ILE A 875 -16.96 -30.95 56.06
CA ILE A 875 -17.58 -29.78 56.75
C ILE A 875 -17.13 -28.47 56.04
N SER A 876 -17.81 -27.33 56.29
CA SER A 876 -17.60 -26.00 55.66
C SER A 876 -16.75 -24.95 56.45
N HIS A 877 -16.49 -23.81 55.78
CA HIS A 877 -16.01 -22.49 56.28
C HIS A 877 -14.52 -22.28 56.61
N LEU A 878 -13.90 -21.29 55.94
CA LEU A 878 -13.63 -19.95 56.51
C LEU A 878 -13.08 -18.95 55.47
N SER A 879 -13.10 -17.65 55.79
CA SER A 879 -12.56 -16.55 54.97
C SER A 879 -11.75 -15.57 55.83
N SER A 880 -10.89 -14.74 55.19
CA SER A 880 -9.84 -13.89 55.80
C SER A 880 -8.70 -14.70 56.47
N SER A 881 -7.45 -14.23 56.58
CA SER A 881 -6.94 -12.86 56.68
C SER A 881 -5.44 -12.71 56.25
N ARG A 882 -4.93 -11.47 56.21
CA ARG A 882 -3.49 -11.07 56.17
C ARG A 882 -2.74 -11.54 57.44
N PRO A 883 -1.39 -11.75 57.49
CA PRO A 883 -0.45 -10.62 57.48
C PRO A 883 1.06 -10.83 57.08
N SER A 884 1.74 -9.68 56.91
CA SER A 884 3.15 -9.33 57.22
C SER A 884 4.33 -10.31 57.02
N VAL A 885 5.23 -9.94 56.08
CA VAL A 885 6.64 -9.52 56.31
C VAL A 885 7.42 -10.11 57.50
N TYR A 886 8.57 -10.74 57.21
CA TYR A 886 9.86 -10.46 57.88
C TYR A 886 11.06 -10.75 56.96
N GLN A 887 12.24 -10.20 57.29
CA GLN A 887 13.46 -10.19 56.47
C GLN A 887 14.37 -11.42 56.72
N GLN A 888 15.25 -11.75 55.76
CA GLN A 888 16.65 -12.13 56.06
C GLN A 888 17.61 -11.97 54.85
N GLN A 889 18.91 -12.21 55.07
CA GLN A 889 20.04 -11.68 54.29
C GLN A 889 20.62 -12.65 53.24
N PRO A 890 21.39 -12.15 52.24
CA PRO A 890 21.97 -12.98 51.17
C PRO A 890 23.25 -13.74 51.60
N VAL A 891 23.50 -14.88 50.94
CA VAL A 891 24.70 -15.71 51.12
C VAL A 891 25.59 -15.64 49.86
N THR A 892 26.90 -15.50 50.04
CA THR A 892 27.90 -15.37 48.97
C THR A 892 28.51 -16.72 48.57
N ILE A 893 28.91 -16.88 47.31
CA ILE A 893 29.60 -18.07 46.79
C ILE A 893 30.91 -17.63 46.07
N PRO A 894 32.07 -18.28 46.32
CA PRO A 894 33.39 -17.82 45.86
C PRO A 894 33.81 -18.36 44.48
N PRO A 895 34.81 -17.73 43.81
CA PRO A 895 35.32 -18.16 42.50
C PRO A 895 36.39 -19.28 42.58
N PRO A 896 36.54 -20.11 41.53
CA PRO A 896 37.61 -21.10 41.41
C PRO A 896 38.97 -20.46 41.07
N LYS A 897 40.06 -21.21 41.31
CA LYS A 897 41.45 -20.73 41.23
C LYS A 897 42.17 -21.10 39.93
N THR A 898 43.24 -20.36 39.65
CA THR A 898 44.16 -20.53 38.51
C THR A 898 45.17 -21.68 38.68
N ALA A 899 45.73 -22.12 37.55
CA ALA A 899 47.00 -22.84 37.45
C ALA A 899 47.91 -22.12 36.43
N GLN A 900 49.23 -22.31 36.52
CA GLN A 900 50.26 -21.62 35.70
C GLN A 900 51.14 -22.62 34.91
N ILE A 901 52.18 -22.10 34.25
CA ILE A 901 53.36 -22.75 33.62
C ILE A 901 53.18 -23.01 32.10
N SER A 902 54.07 -22.55 31.20
CA SER A 902 55.15 -21.53 31.34
C SER A 902 55.72 -21.05 30.00
N ASN A 903 56.27 -19.82 30.00
CA ASN A 903 57.47 -19.37 29.27
C ASN A 903 57.68 -19.75 27.78
N PHE A 904 57.63 -18.73 26.91
CA PHE A 904 58.77 -18.38 26.05
C PHE A 904 58.89 -16.85 25.91
N LYS A 905 60.08 -16.32 25.61
CA LYS A 905 60.39 -14.88 25.53
C LYS A 905 61.10 -14.54 24.22
N LEU A 906 60.86 -13.33 23.70
CA LEU A 906 61.84 -12.30 23.26
C LEU A 906 61.05 -11.09 22.67
N ARG A 907 61.11 -9.90 23.30
CA ARG A 907 61.92 -8.70 22.92
C ARG A 907 61.42 -7.95 21.67
N THR A 908 60.82 -6.75 21.81
CA THR A 908 61.44 -5.38 21.74
C THR A 908 62.02 -5.02 20.34
N THR A 909 61.82 -3.84 19.72
CA THR A 909 61.42 -2.48 20.20
C THR A 909 60.94 -1.60 18.99
N PRO A 910 60.44 -0.35 19.17
CA PRO A 910 59.59 0.35 18.17
C PRO A 910 60.22 1.53 17.40
N SER A 911 59.49 2.03 16.37
CA SER A 911 59.50 3.41 15.84
C SER A 911 58.07 3.69 15.32
N SER A 912 57.36 4.80 15.55
CA SER A 912 57.67 6.23 15.74
C SER A 912 58.09 6.97 14.46
N THR A 913 57.16 7.78 13.90
CA THR A 913 57.39 9.15 13.38
C THR A 913 56.04 9.83 13.03
N LYS A 914 55.88 11.12 13.42
CA LYS A 914 54.97 12.10 12.77
C LYS A 914 55.82 12.98 11.83
N PRO A 915 55.24 13.60 10.78
CA PRO A 915 54.78 15.00 10.90
C PRO A 915 53.39 15.24 10.26
N THR A 916 52.48 16.09 10.76
CA THR A 916 52.47 17.58 10.91
C THR A 916 52.24 18.41 9.62
N SER A 917 50.96 18.66 9.31
CA SER A 917 50.33 19.91 8.80
C SER A 917 51.15 20.98 8.05
N THR A 918 50.65 21.37 6.86
CA THR A 918 50.63 22.76 6.34
C THR A 918 49.30 23.07 5.61
N LYS A 919 49.04 24.35 5.29
CA LYS A 919 47.83 24.85 4.61
C LYS A 919 48.15 25.48 3.24
N ASN A 920 47.08 25.87 2.53
CA ASN A 920 46.92 27.03 1.63
C ASN A 920 47.05 26.86 0.09
N SER A 921 45.93 27.19 -0.57
CA SER A 921 45.76 28.11 -1.73
C SER A 921 46.37 27.85 -3.11
N ASP A 922 45.44 27.64 -4.06
CA ASP A 922 45.21 28.43 -5.28
C ASP A 922 45.93 28.18 -6.63
N HIS A 923 45.10 28.45 -7.66
CA HIS A 923 45.34 28.72 -9.08
C HIS A 923 45.71 27.60 -10.07
N ALA A 924 44.96 27.62 -11.18
CA ALA A 924 45.02 26.72 -12.32
C ALA A 924 46.02 27.16 -13.39
N SER A 925 46.44 26.23 -14.26
CA SER A 925 46.38 26.41 -15.73
C SER A 925 46.75 25.13 -16.51
N THR A 926 46.39 25.13 -17.79
CA THR A 926 46.73 24.14 -18.84
C THR A 926 48.25 24.14 -19.13
N ALA A 927 48.92 23.16 -19.78
CA ALA A 927 48.51 22.32 -20.92
C ALA A 927 49.48 21.14 -21.21
N SER A 928 49.17 20.35 -22.26
CA SER A 928 50.04 19.49 -23.10
C SER A 928 50.72 18.21 -22.55
N LYS A 929 50.40 17.10 -23.25
CA LYS A 929 51.00 15.74 -23.35
C LYS A 929 52.37 15.77 -24.09
N PRO A 930 53.20 14.68 -24.17
CA PRO A 930 52.85 13.24 -24.31
C PRO A 930 53.73 12.28 -23.45
N TYR A 931 53.91 10.95 -23.65
CA TYR A 931 53.63 10.00 -24.76
C TYR A 931 53.47 8.53 -24.26
N THR A 932 52.47 7.77 -24.78
CA THR A 932 52.45 6.31 -25.17
C THR A 932 53.03 5.16 -24.28
N PHE A 933 52.62 3.88 -24.35
CA PHE A 933 51.69 3.12 -25.24
C PHE A 933 51.21 1.76 -24.62
N LEU A 934 50.14 1.17 -25.20
CA LEU A 934 49.71 -0.27 -25.25
C LEU A 934 49.04 -0.88 -23.99
N SER A 935 48.02 -1.76 -24.08
CA SER A 935 47.17 -2.18 -25.23
C SER A 935 45.94 -3.02 -24.80
N SER A 936 44.83 -2.95 -25.56
CA SER A 936 43.63 -3.82 -25.43
C SER A 936 43.01 -4.17 -26.81
N PRO A 937 42.34 -5.33 -26.98
CA PRO A 937 41.55 -5.69 -28.17
C PRO A 937 40.00 -5.59 -27.99
N PRO A 938 39.16 -5.68 -29.06
CA PRO A 938 37.97 -4.80 -29.19
C PRO A 938 36.63 -5.47 -29.64
N PRO A 939 35.57 -4.68 -29.89
CA PRO A 939 34.41 -5.01 -30.75
C PRO A 939 34.40 -4.25 -32.11
N VAL A 940 33.39 -4.47 -32.96
CA VAL A 940 33.39 -4.22 -34.44
C VAL A 940 32.37 -3.15 -34.92
N GLU A 941 32.61 -2.56 -36.10
CA GLU A 941 31.89 -1.47 -36.77
C GLU A 941 30.63 -1.87 -37.60
N PRO A 942 29.84 -0.87 -38.05
CA PRO A 942 29.18 -0.84 -39.36
C PRO A 942 29.61 0.38 -40.26
N PRO A 943 29.41 0.37 -41.60
CA PRO A 943 30.29 1.13 -42.51
C PRO A 943 29.70 2.29 -43.35
N SER A 944 30.59 3.24 -43.69
CA SER A 944 30.74 4.03 -44.94
C SER A 944 29.70 5.05 -45.47
N SER A 945 30.25 6.14 -46.02
CA SER A 945 29.66 7.32 -46.72
C SER A 945 29.64 7.12 -48.28
N PRO A 946 29.54 8.11 -49.25
CA PRO A 946 29.85 9.57 -49.27
C PRO A 946 28.77 10.46 -50.01
N PRO A 947 29.06 11.57 -50.77
CA PRO A 947 29.10 12.95 -50.25
C PRO A 947 28.35 14.03 -51.11
N GLU A 948 28.62 15.33 -50.83
CA GLU A 948 28.40 16.54 -51.69
C GLU A 948 26.93 17.01 -51.91
N ASP A 949 26.58 18.28 -52.19
CA ASP A 949 27.32 19.55 -52.38
C ASP A 949 26.54 20.78 -51.79
N THR A 950 26.71 21.99 -52.34
CA THR A 950 26.52 23.32 -51.72
C THR A 950 25.35 24.20 -52.24
N ASN A 951 25.16 25.34 -51.56
CA ASN A 951 24.52 26.61 -52.00
C ASN A 951 23.00 26.89 -51.85
N VAL A 952 22.72 27.84 -50.96
CA VAL A 952 21.93 29.09 -51.11
C VAL A 952 20.97 29.22 -52.32
N GLY A 953 19.68 29.49 -52.05
CA GLY A 953 18.76 30.04 -53.07
C GLY A 953 17.35 30.37 -52.55
N ASN A 954 16.89 31.61 -52.78
CA ASN A 954 15.52 32.06 -52.49
C ASN A 954 14.64 31.96 -53.75
N SER A 955 13.37 31.51 -53.66
CA SER A 955 12.18 32.22 -54.21
C SER A 955 10.88 31.37 -54.18
N ARG A 956 9.77 31.95 -54.65
CA ARG A 956 8.36 31.52 -54.47
C ARG A 956 7.85 30.66 -55.64
N GLY A 957 6.90 29.73 -55.43
CA GLY A 957 6.04 29.24 -56.53
C GLY A 957 5.21 27.96 -56.31
N VAL A 958 3.96 28.14 -55.84
CA VAL A 958 2.74 27.29 -55.99
C VAL A 958 2.83 25.98 -56.82
N GLY A 959 2.36 24.83 -56.28
CA GLY A 959 2.03 23.62 -57.05
C GLY A 959 1.62 22.39 -56.20
N GLU A 960 0.45 21.81 -56.45
CA GLU A 960 -0.30 20.85 -55.60
C GLU A 960 0.29 19.44 -55.31
N LYS A 961 -0.16 18.87 -54.17
CA LYS A 961 -0.50 17.44 -53.88
C LYS A 961 0.54 16.30 -54.07
N SER A 962 1.00 15.74 -52.95
CA SER A 962 0.58 14.39 -52.48
C SER A 962 1.17 14.04 -51.10
N GLU A 963 0.77 12.90 -50.52
CA GLU A 963 0.75 12.63 -49.07
C GLU A 963 2.08 12.14 -48.46
N ALA A 964 2.35 12.53 -47.21
CA ALA A 964 3.31 11.86 -46.34
C ALA A 964 2.86 12.00 -44.86
N PHE A 965 2.81 10.89 -44.13
CA PHE A 965 2.33 10.86 -42.74
C PHE A 965 3.31 11.53 -41.75
N ARG A 966 2.76 12.29 -40.79
CA ARG A 966 3.41 12.67 -39.53
C ARG A 966 2.40 12.57 -38.37
N PRO A 967 2.81 12.18 -37.16
CA PRO A 967 1.91 12.12 -36.00
C PRO A 967 1.53 13.53 -35.54
N SER A 968 0.25 13.72 -35.19
CA SER A 968 -0.32 15.02 -34.80
C SER A 968 -0.53 15.14 -33.29
N THR A 969 0.02 16.22 -32.72
CA THR A 969 -0.34 16.71 -31.38
C THR A 969 -1.28 17.90 -31.51
N THR A 970 -2.51 17.81 -31.01
CA THR A 970 -3.37 19.00 -30.84
C THR A 970 -4.39 18.86 -29.71
N LEU A 971 -4.70 20.00 -29.09
CA LEU A 971 -5.73 20.17 -28.08
C LEU A 971 -7.05 20.64 -28.73
N HIS A 972 -8.19 20.22 -28.17
CA HIS A 972 -9.45 20.98 -28.20
C HIS A 972 -10.06 20.92 -26.79
N THR A 973 -10.50 21.97 -26.11
CA THR A 973 -11.38 23.12 -26.47
C THR A 973 -12.80 22.73 -26.84
N THR A 974 -13.62 22.48 -25.81
CA THR A 974 -15.08 22.29 -25.90
C THR A 974 -15.79 23.59 -26.26
N SER A 975 -16.69 23.52 -27.25
CA SER A 975 -17.51 24.65 -27.69
C SER A 975 -18.81 24.75 -26.89
N VAL A 976 -19.18 25.97 -26.48
CA VAL A 976 -20.52 26.28 -25.95
C VAL A 976 -21.34 26.93 -27.06
N ALA A 977 -22.56 26.44 -27.30
CA ALA A 977 -23.43 26.92 -28.36
C ALA A 977 -23.99 28.33 -28.08
N GLN A 978 -24.13 29.14 -29.13
CA GLN A 978 -24.78 30.46 -29.05
C GLN A 978 -26.30 30.35 -29.33
N VAL A 979 -27.10 30.96 -28.45
CA VAL A 979 -28.38 31.58 -28.81
C VAL A 979 -28.35 32.99 -28.23
N GLY A 980 -28.46 34.02 -29.08
CA GLY A 980 -28.15 35.40 -28.71
C GLY A 980 -29.36 36.33 -28.57
N ASN A 981 -29.12 37.58 -28.16
CA ASN A 981 -30.07 38.67 -28.37
C ASN A 981 -29.35 40.02 -28.63
N ARG A 982 -30.09 41.05 -29.07
CA ARG A 982 -29.57 42.17 -29.88
C ARG A 982 -29.32 43.50 -29.12
N ILE A 983 -28.15 44.09 -29.40
CA ILE A 983 -27.90 45.46 -29.93
C ILE A 983 -28.75 46.67 -29.41
N GLY A 984 -28.05 47.72 -28.95
CA GLY A 984 -28.53 49.13 -28.84
C GLY A 984 -28.87 49.59 -27.41
N THR A 985 -28.75 50.88 -27.01
CA THR A 985 -28.20 52.10 -27.67
C THR A 985 -27.74 53.13 -26.60
N THR A 986 -27.26 54.33 -26.97
CA THR A 986 -26.46 55.25 -26.08
C THR A 986 -27.12 56.59 -25.69
N ARG A 987 -26.56 57.25 -24.63
CA ARG A 987 -26.70 58.69 -24.19
C ARG A 987 -27.91 59.00 -23.25
N ARG A 988 -27.93 60.03 -22.36
CA ARG A 988 -27.01 61.19 -22.05
C ARG A 988 -27.31 61.85 -20.65
N LEU A 989 -26.37 62.70 -20.15
CA LEU A 989 -26.51 63.80 -19.14
C LEU A 989 -26.82 63.42 -17.65
N GLY A 990 -26.41 64.20 -16.61
CA GLY A 990 -25.38 65.26 -16.53
C GLY A 990 -25.49 66.30 -15.38
N MET A 991 -24.52 66.34 -14.44
CA MET A 991 -24.17 67.41 -13.44
C MET A 991 -25.24 67.88 -12.38
N GLY A 992 -24.88 68.42 -11.20
CA GLY A 992 -23.57 68.68 -10.56
C GLY A 992 -23.64 69.57 -9.29
N ARG A 993 -22.49 70.17 -8.88
CA ARG A 993 -22.22 71.07 -7.71
C ARG A 993 -21.85 70.40 -6.35
N SER A 994 -21.48 71.22 -5.35
CA SER A 994 -20.43 70.97 -4.35
C SER A 994 -20.77 71.48 -2.93
N PHE A 995 -20.03 71.04 -1.88
CA PHE A 995 -19.44 71.90 -0.82
C PHE A 995 -18.49 71.10 0.15
N LYS A 996 -17.81 71.81 1.06
CA LYS A 996 -16.90 71.38 2.16
C LYS A 996 -17.39 72.04 3.49
N PRO A 997 -16.79 71.82 4.69
CA PRO A 997 -16.43 70.60 5.44
C PRO A 997 -16.92 70.73 6.92
N TRP A 998 -16.12 70.32 7.95
CA TRP A 998 -16.22 70.70 9.40
C TRP A 998 -17.34 69.98 10.23
N SER A 999 -17.25 69.66 11.54
CA SER A 999 -16.14 69.18 12.41
C SER A 999 -16.65 68.61 13.76
N ALA A 1000 -15.86 67.73 14.41
CA ALA A 1000 -15.55 67.65 15.86
C ALA A 1000 -16.63 67.55 16.98
N ARG A 1001 -16.28 66.75 18.02
CA ARG A 1001 -16.98 66.49 19.32
C ARG A 1001 -18.31 65.72 19.20
N GLY A 1002 -18.68 64.80 20.09
CA GLY A 1002 -17.95 64.16 21.21
C GLY A 1002 -18.76 64.12 22.51
N GLY A 1003 -19.08 62.93 23.04
CA GLY A 1003 -19.80 62.80 24.31
C GLY A 1003 -20.27 61.38 24.68
N ARG A 1004 -19.73 60.89 25.81
CA ARG A 1004 -20.18 59.85 26.76
C ARG A 1004 -21.58 59.19 26.59
N GLY A 1005 -21.63 57.91 27.01
CA GLY A 1005 -22.66 57.42 27.94
C GLY A 1005 -23.57 56.33 27.40
N GLY A 1006 -23.60 55.17 28.08
CA GLY A 1006 -24.32 53.95 27.70
C GLY A 1006 -23.49 52.74 28.07
#